data_AF-A0A6J3A487-F1
#
_entry.id   AF-A0A6J3A487-F1
#
_cell.length_a   1.000
_cell.length_b   1.000
_cell.length_c   1.000
_cell.angle_alpha   90.00
_cell.angle_beta   90.00
_cell.angle_gamma   90.00
#
_symmetry.space_group_name_H-M   'P 1'
#
loop_
_entity.id
_entity.type
_entity.pdbx_description
1 polymer ?
#
loop_
_entity_poly.entity_id
_entity_poly.type
_entity_poly.pdbx_seq_one_letter_code
_entity_poly.pdbx_strand_id
1 'polypeptide(L)'
;MAGDSTLSTVTHVIVDEVHERDRFSDFLLTKLRDLLQKHPTLKLILSSAALDVNLFIRYFGSCPVIHIQGRPFEVKEMFLEDILRTTGYTNKEMLKYKKEKQREEKQQTTLTEWYSVQENTLKPESQRQRVVPHVTEEYDLLDDGGDAVFSQLTEKDVNCLEPWLIKEMDACLSDIWLHKDVDAFAQVFHLILTENVSVDYRHSETSATALMVAAGRGFSSQVEQLISMGANVHSKASNGWMALDWAKHFGQTEIVDLLESYSASLEFGNLDESSLVQTNGSDLSAEDRELLKAYHHSFDDEKVDLDLIMHLLYNICHSCDAGAILIFLPGYDEIVGLRDRILFDDKRFADNTHRYQVFMLHSNMQTSDQKKVLKNPPAGVRKIILSTNIAETSITVNDVVFVIDSGKVKEKSFDALNFVTMLKMVWISKASAIQRKGRAGRCRPGICFRLFSRLRFQNMLEFQTPELLRMPLQELCLHTKLLAPVNCPIADFLMKAPEPPPALIVRNAVQMLKTIDAMDAWEDLTELGYHLADLPVEPHLGKMVLCAVVLKCLDPILTIACTLAYRDPFVLPTQASQKRAAMLCRKRFTAGTFSDHMALLRAFQAWQKARSDGWERAFCEKNFLSQATMEIIIGMRTQLLGQLRASGFVRARGGGDIRDVNTNSENWAVVKAALVAGMYPNLVHVDRENVVLTGPKEKKVRFHPTSVLSQPQYKKIPPANGQAAAIQALPTDWLIYDEMTRAHRIANIRCCSAVTPVTVLVFCGPARLASNALQEPSSFRADGIPNDGSDSEMEDRTTANLSALKLDEWLTFKLEPEAASLLLQLRQKWHSLFLRRMRAPSKPWSQVDEATIRAIIAVLSTEEQSAGLQQPSGIGQRPRPMSSEELPLASSWRSNNSRKSSADTEFSDESTIAERVLMKSPSPALHPPQKYKDRGILHPKRSTDDRSDQSSVKSTDSNSYPSPCASPSPPSSGKVST
;
A
#
# COMPACT_ATOMS: atom_id res chain seq x y z
N MET A 1 2.30 0.87 30.90
CA MET A 1 2.95 -0.23 31.64
C MET A 1 3.88 0.37 32.69
N ALA A 2 3.98 -0.21 33.88
CA ALA A 2 4.97 0.18 34.89
C ALA A 2 6.24 -0.69 34.78
N GLY A 3 6.93 -0.61 33.64
CA GLY A 3 8.18 -1.33 33.40
C GLY A 3 9.41 -0.64 34.00
N ASP A 4 10.48 -1.39 34.21
CA ASP A 4 11.78 -0.85 34.66
C ASP A 4 12.44 -0.02 33.55
N SER A 5 12.22 1.29 33.59
CA SER A 5 12.76 2.27 32.63
C SER A 5 14.27 2.52 32.78
N THR A 6 14.92 1.90 33.77
CA THR A 6 16.37 1.94 34.01
C THR A 6 17.10 0.66 33.62
N LEU A 7 16.36 -0.42 33.31
CA LEU A 7 16.89 -1.76 33.04
C LEU A 7 17.79 -2.29 34.18
N SER A 8 17.46 -1.96 35.44
CA SER A 8 18.26 -2.25 36.64
C SER A 8 18.57 -3.74 36.87
N THR A 9 17.74 -4.62 36.33
CA THR A 9 17.90 -6.09 36.40
C THR A 9 18.65 -6.70 35.20
N VAL A 10 18.99 -5.90 34.18
CA VAL A 10 19.61 -6.34 32.93
C VAL A 10 21.09 -5.93 32.91
N THR A 11 21.99 -6.89 32.67
CA THR A 11 23.43 -6.62 32.57
C THR A 11 23.91 -6.42 31.12
N HIS A 12 23.28 -7.11 30.17
CA HIS A 12 23.62 -7.10 28.76
C HIS A 12 22.36 -6.97 27.91
N VAL A 13 22.39 -6.06 26.93
CA VAL A 13 21.39 -5.92 25.87
C VAL A 13 22.07 -6.27 24.55
N ILE A 14 21.44 -7.15 23.77
CA ILE A 14 21.87 -7.48 22.41
C ILE A 14 20.77 -6.98 21.47
N VAL A 15 21.14 -6.15 20.50
CA VAL A 15 20.26 -5.77 19.39
C VAL A 15 20.84 -6.41 18.14
N ASP A 16 20.06 -7.29 17.51
CA ASP A 16 20.46 -8.07 16.34
C ASP A 16 19.89 -7.49 15.05
N GLU A 17 20.49 -7.84 13.91
CA GLU A 17 20.16 -7.37 12.57
C GLU A 17 19.93 -5.85 12.43
N VAL A 18 20.76 -5.05 13.13
CA VAL A 18 20.67 -3.58 13.19
C VAL A 18 20.74 -2.90 11.80
N HIS A 19 21.21 -3.60 10.75
CA HIS A 19 21.17 -3.07 9.38
C HIS A 19 19.79 -3.03 8.73
N GLU A 20 18.75 -3.69 9.27
CA GLU A 20 17.39 -3.54 8.77
C GLU A 20 16.80 -2.15 9.07
N ARG A 21 17.41 -1.39 10.01
CA ARG A 21 17.10 0.02 10.35
C ARG A 21 15.60 0.28 10.59
N ASP A 22 14.99 -0.65 11.31
CA ASP A 22 13.62 -0.55 11.82
C ASP A 22 13.43 0.67 12.74
N ARG A 23 12.21 1.23 12.70
CA ARG A 23 11.85 2.47 13.43
C ARG A 23 11.92 2.32 14.94
N PHE A 24 11.60 1.13 15.48
CA PHE A 24 11.71 0.85 16.90
C PHE A 24 13.14 0.51 17.30
N SER A 25 13.91 -0.11 16.41
CA SER A 25 15.33 -0.41 16.63
C SER A 25 16.17 0.86 16.76
N ASP A 26 16.07 1.81 15.83
CA ASP A 26 16.76 3.11 15.93
C ASP A 26 16.30 3.93 17.16
N PHE A 27 15.01 3.87 17.51
CA PHE A 27 14.45 4.51 18.71
C PHE A 27 14.92 3.84 20.01
N LEU A 28 15.03 2.51 20.04
CA LEU A 28 15.61 1.75 21.15
C LEU A 28 17.08 2.13 21.35
N LEU A 29 17.87 2.21 20.28
CA LEU A 29 19.27 2.66 20.34
C LEU A 29 19.38 4.09 20.87
N THR A 30 18.44 4.96 20.52
CA THR A 30 18.33 6.33 21.07
C THR A 30 18.18 6.32 22.59
N LYS A 31 17.28 5.49 23.13
CA LYS A 31 17.09 5.36 24.59
C LYS A 31 18.27 4.66 25.27
N LEU A 32 18.85 3.63 24.64
CA LEU A 32 19.98 2.88 25.19
C LEU A 32 21.25 3.73 25.29
N ARG A 33 21.54 4.61 24.31
CA ARG A 33 22.69 5.52 24.38
C ARG A 33 22.61 6.45 25.60
N ASP A 34 21.43 7.04 25.84
CA ASP A 34 21.16 7.89 27.01
C ASP A 34 21.12 7.10 28.35
N LEU A 35 20.94 5.76 28.32
CA LEU A 35 21.05 4.88 29.50
C LEU A 35 22.48 4.43 29.78
N LEU A 36 23.29 4.12 28.76
CA LEU A 36 24.70 3.72 28.92
C LEU A 36 25.53 4.79 29.64
N GLN A 37 25.23 6.08 29.39
CA GLN A 37 25.84 7.21 30.11
C GLN A 37 25.49 7.25 31.60
N LYS A 38 24.36 6.65 32.01
CA LYS A 38 23.85 6.63 33.40
C LYS A 38 24.15 5.34 34.14
N HIS A 39 24.33 4.24 33.42
CA HIS A 39 24.54 2.90 33.96
C HIS A 39 25.78 2.24 33.33
N PRO A 40 27.02 2.61 33.74
CA PRO A 40 28.26 2.10 33.14
C PRO A 40 28.47 0.57 33.25
N THR A 41 27.71 -0.10 34.12
CA THR A 41 27.65 -1.56 34.26
C THR A 41 26.94 -2.23 33.09
N LEU A 42 25.93 -1.57 32.49
CA LEU A 42 25.18 -2.09 31.35
C LEU A 42 26.11 -2.25 30.13
N LYS A 43 25.95 -3.37 29.40
CA LYS A 43 26.64 -3.62 28.14
C LYS A 43 25.65 -3.69 26.99
N LEU A 44 25.99 -3.03 25.89
CA LEU A 44 25.25 -3.07 24.62
C LEU A 44 26.10 -3.79 23.58
N ILE A 45 25.52 -4.78 22.92
CA ILE A 45 26.10 -5.48 21.77
C ILE A 45 25.19 -5.22 20.57
N LEU A 46 25.77 -4.80 19.46
CA LEU A 46 25.08 -4.64 18.18
C LEU A 46 25.56 -5.75 17.23
N SER A 47 24.62 -6.49 16.66
CA SER A 47 24.87 -7.55 15.69
C SER A 47 24.18 -7.23 14.36
N SER A 48 24.80 -7.62 13.25
CA SER A 48 24.36 -7.29 11.89
C SER A 48 25.23 -7.94 10.82
N ALA A 49 24.60 -8.39 9.72
CA ALA A 49 25.30 -8.87 8.53
C ALA A 49 25.87 -7.77 7.60
N ALA A 50 25.31 -6.55 7.58
CA ALA A 50 25.62 -5.52 6.56
C ALA A 50 25.47 -4.08 7.10
N LEU A 51 26.20 -3.74 8.17
CA LEU A 51 26.06 -2.47 8.91
C LEU A 51 26.87 -1.30 8.31
N ASP A 52 26.35 -0.06 8.38
CA ASP A 52 27.22 1.13 8.39
C ASP A 52 27.96 1.22 9.72
N VAL A 53 29.10 0.55 9.78
CA VAL A 53 29.99 0.56 10.95
C VAL A 53 30.41 2.00 11.32
N ASN A 54 30.59 2.89 10.35
CA ASN A 54 31.04 4.26 10.61
C ASN A 54 29.93 5.12 11.22
N LEU A 55 28.66 4.91 10.86
CA LEU A 55 27.51 5.53 11.53
C LEU A 55 27.50 5.17 13.02
N PHE A 56 27.52 3.89 13.36
CA PHE A 56 27.39 3.45 14.76
C PHE A 56 28.64 3.72 15.61
N ILE A 57 29.85 3.68 15.04
CA ILE A 57 31.09 4.16 15.70
C ILE A 57 30.93 5.65 16.10
N ARG A 58 30.50 6.51 15.17
CA ARG A 58 30.31 7.95 15.43
C ARG A 58 29.19 8.16 16.47
N TYR A 59 28.08 7.44 16.34
CA TYR A 59 26.90 7.60 17.17
C TYR A 59 27.10 7.21 18.64
N PHE A 60 27.88 6.15 18.90
CA PHE A 60 28.18 5.68 20.26
C PHE A 60 29.51 6.21 20.84
N GLY A 61 30.26 7.03 20.09
CA GLY A 61 31.51 7.63 20.57
C GLY A 61 32.68 6.64 20.64
N SER A 62 32.98 5.97 19.52
CA SER A 62 34.08 5.02 19.34
C SER A 62 33.92 3.69 20.09
N CYS A 63 32.90 2.91 19.70
CA CYS A 63 32.74 1.53 20.15
C CYS A 63 33.72 0.55 19.45
N PRO A 64 34.16 -0.54 20.11
CA PRO A 64 34.94 -1.61 19.46
C PRO A 64 34.11 -2.40 18.45
N VAL A 65 34.74 -2.85 17.36
CA VAL A 65 34.10 -3.63 16.29
C VAL A 65 34.80 -4.99 16.14
N ILE A 66 34.03 -6.05 16.01
CA ILE A 66 34.52 -7.43 15.83
C ILE A 66 33.94 -7.98 14.52
N HIS A 67 34.80 -8.19 13.52
CA HIS A 67 34.39 -8.76 12.24
C HIS A 67 34.50 -10.29 12.27
N ILE A 68 33.35 -10.97 12.35
CA ILE A 68 33.27 -12.43 12.24
C ILE A 68 33.29 -12.81 10.75
N GLN A 69 34.43 -13.29 10.26
CA GLN A 69 34.54 -13.74 8.86
C GLN A 69 33.76 -15.04 8.63
N GLY A 70 32.68 -14.95 7.87
CA GLY A 70 32.06 -16.12 7.25
C GLY A 70 32.99 -16.75 6.20
N ARG A 71 32.70 -18.00 5.82
CA ARG A 71 33.37 -18.71 4.71
C ARG A 71 32.40 -18.97 3.55
N PRO A 72 31.86 -17.94 2.88
CA PRO A 72 31.11 -18.14 1.65
C PRO A 72 32.04 -18.66 0.55
N PHE A 73 31.46 -19.34 -0.44
CA PHE A 73 32.15 -19.63 -1.68
C PHE A 73 32.17 -18.39 -2.58
N GLU A 74 33.13 -18.35 -3.50
CA GLU A 74 33.25 -17.26 -4.47
C GLU A 74 32.00 -17.11 -5.34
N VAL A 75 31.55 -15.88 -5.55
CA VAL A 75 30.45 -15.56 -6.47
C VAL A 75 30.96 -14.58 -7.50
N LYS A 76 31.05 -15.03 -8.75
CA LYS A 76 31.37 -14.17 -9.89
C LYS A 76 30.23 -13.18 -10.11
N GLU A 77 30.56 -11.91 -10.36
CA GLU A 77 29.58 -10.89 -10.75
C GLU A 77 29.64 -10.63 -12.26
N MET A 78 28.49 -10.36 -12.84
CA MET A 78 28.30 -9.93 -14.22
C MET A 78 27.31 -8.75 -14.20
N PHE A 79 27.71 -7.59 -14.70
CA PHE A 79 26.86 -6.38 -14.80
C PHE A 79 26.14 -6.32 -16.15
N LEU A 80 25.23 -5.36 -16.33
CA LEU A 80 24.38 -5.25 -17.51
C LEU A 80 25.18 -5.29 -18.82
N GLU A 81 26.26 -4.54 -18.92
CA GLU A 81 27.14 -4.51 -20.09
C GLU A 81 27.83 -5.88 -20.36
N ASP A 82 28.23 -6.61 -19.31
CA ASP A 82 28.77 -7.97 -19.45
C ASP A 82 27.68 -8.94 -19.93
N ILE A 83 26.45 -8.78 -19.44
CA ILE A 83 25.31 -9.63 -19.77
C ILE A 83 24.90 -9.39 -21.22
N LEU A 84 24.70 -8.14 -21.64
CA LEU A 84 24.36 -7.79 -23.01
C LEU A 84 25.41 -8.34 -24.00
N ARG A 85 26.71 -8.17 -23.68
CA ARG A 85 27.82 -8.66 -24.50
C ARG A 85 27.90 -10.19 -24.55
N THR A 86 27.78 -10.87 -23.40
CA THR A 86 27.91 -12.34 -23.31
C THR A 86 26.67 -13.08 -23.82
N THR A 87 25.49 -12.46 -23.75
CA THR A 87 24.24 -13.05 -24.24
C THR A 87 23.95 -12.73 -25.70
N GLY A 88 24.51 -11.64 -26.24
CA GLY A 88 24.19 -11.13 -27.57
C GLY A 88 22.79 -10.50 -27.65
N TYR A 89 22.19 -10.13 -26.51
CA TYR A 89 20.82 -9.61 -26.47
C TYR A 89 20.68 -8.32 -27.29
N THR A 90 19.65 -8.29 -28.15
CA THR A 90 19.29 -7.14 -28.95
C THR A 90 17.79 -7.17 -29.26
N ASN A 91 17.10 -6.07 -29.01
CA ASN A 91 15.69 -5.89 -29.36
C ASN A 91 15.54 -5.05 -30.66
N LYS A 92 14.30 -4.79 -31.10
CA LYS A 92 14.01 -4.04 -32.33
C LYS A 92 14.50 -2.59 -32.28
N GLU A 93 14.31 -1.91 -31.16
CA GLU A 93 14.69 -0.50 -31.02
C GLU A 93 16.21 -0.32 -30.85
N MET A 94 16.92 -1.27 -30.23
CA MET A 94 18.39 -1.31 -30.26
C MET A 94 18.94 -1.42 -31.69
N LEU A 95 18.26 -2.19 -32.56
CA LEU A 95 18.60 -2.33 -33.98
C LEU A 95 18.23 -1.09 -34.80
N LYS A 96 17.20 -0.35 -34.39
CA LYS A 96 16.78 0.92 -35.00
C LYS A 96 17.77 2.03 -34.65
N TYR A 97 18.05 2.24 -33.37
CA TYR A 97 19.05 3.20 -32.86
C TYR A 97 20.41 3.04 -33.56
N LYS A 98 20.91 1.80 -33.67
CA LYS A 98 22.19 1.51 -34.35
C LYS A 98 22.17 1.86 -35.85
N LYS A 99 21.02 1.80 -36.53
CA LYS A 99 20.88 2.21 -37.95
C LYS A 99 20.76 3.72 -38.09
N GLU A 100 20.03 4.36 -37.18
CA GLU A 100 19.85 5.82 -37.15
C GLU A 100 21.18 6.51 -36.85
N LYS A 101 21.90 6.08 -35.81
CA LYS A 101 23.24 6.58 -35.51
C LYS A 101 24.26 6.32 -36.64
N GLN A 102 24.22 5.15 -37.29
CA GLN A 102 25.05 4.88 -38.49
C GLN A 102 24.66 5.72 -39.71
N ARG A 103 23.46 6.32 -39.74
CA ARG A 103 23.04 7.30 -40.76
C ARG A 103 23.52 8.69 -40.39
N GLU A 104 23.35 9.09 -39.13
CA GLU A 104 23.85 10.36 -38.57
C GLU A 104 25.37 10.48 -38.71
N GLU A 105 26.13 9.46 -38.29
CA GLU A 105 27.60 9.41 -38.42
C GLU A 105 28.04 9.58 -39.89
N LYS A 106 27.35 8.92 -40.84
CA LYS A 106 27.62 9.08 -42.27
C LYS A 106 27.30 10.48 -42.78
N GLN A 107 26.14 11.01 -42.42
CA GLN A 107 25.74 12.37 -42.77
C GLN A 107 26.72 13.41 -42.19
N GLN A 108 27.21 13.19 -40.97
CA GLN A 108 28.20 14.05 -40.32
C GLN A 108 29.58 13.95 -40.98
N THR A 109 30.02 12.77 -41.44
CA THR A 109 31.22 12.66 -42.27
C THR A 109 31.07 13.39 -43.61
N THR A 110 29.94 13.24 -44.31
CA THR A 110 29.68 13.96 -45.57
C THR A 110 29.60 15.48 -45.37
N LEU A 111 29.05 15.94 -44.23
CA LEU A 111 29.04 17.36 -43.86
C LEU A 111 30.45 17.89 -43.58
N THR A 112 31.30 17.08 -42.93
CA THR A 112 32.71 17.41 -42.65
C THR A 112 33.53 17.47 -43.92
N GLU A 113 33.31 16.54 -44.87
CA GLU A 113 33.89 16.59 -46.22
C GLU A 113 33.45 17.87 -46.95
N TRP A 114 32.18 18.25 -46.87
CA TRP A 114 31.67 19.53 -47.42
C TRP A 114 32.45 20.75 -46.91
N TYR A 115 32.69 20.86 -45.59
CA TYR A 115 33.49 21.95 -45.04
C TYR A 115 34.95 21.92 -45.54
N SER A 116 35.56 20.73 -45.65
CA SER A 116 36.97 20.58 -46.06
C SER A 116 37.28 21.07 -47.49
N VAL A 117 36.27 21.13 -48.36
CA VAL A 117 36.41 21.62 -49.74
C VAL A 117 36.51 23.14 -49.82
N GLN A 118 36.03 23.87 -48.80
CA GLN A 118 35.90 25.33 -48.88
C GLN A 118 37.21 26.09 -48.54
N GLU A 119 38.12 25.51 -47.75
CA GLU A 119 39.40 26.16 -47.40
C GLU A 119 40.47 26.08 -48.51
N ASN A 120 40.42 25.07 -49.39
CA ASN A 120 41.46 24.85 -50.41
C ASN A 120 41.27 25.67 -51.71
N THR A 121 40.27 26.56 -51.79
CA THR A 121 39.92 27.26 -53.05
C THR A 121 40.04 28.79 -52.94
N LEU A 122 41.14 29.27 -52.33
CA LEU A 122 41.46 30.72 -52.22
C LEU A 122 42.76 31.11 -52.94
N LYS A 123 42.71 31.08 -54.28
CA LYS A 123 43.48 31.98 -55.16
C LYS A 123 42.73 32.22 -56.48
N PRO A 124 42.77 33.43 -57.07
CA PRO A 124 41.78 33.82 -58.08
C PRO A 124 42.31 33.77 -59.52
N GLU A 125 41.49 33.36 -60.49
CA GLU A 125 41.52 33.94 -61.84
C GLU A 125 40.24 33.70 -62.68
N SER A 126 39.66 34.81 -63.15
CA SER A 126 39.12 35.04 -64.50
C SER A 126 38.23 34.02 -65.24
N GLN A 127 36.97 34.47 -65.45
CA GLN A 127 36.17 34.42 -66.70
C GLN A 127 35.26 33.22 -67.09
N ARG A 128 34.01 33.61 -67.40
CA ARG A 128 33.06 33.16 -68.46
C ARG A 128 32.00 32.05 -68.20
N GLN A 129 30.77 32.55 -68.22
CA GLN A 129 29.57 32.08 -68.96
C GLN A 129 28.74 30.89 -68.44
N ARG A 130 27.42 31.16 -68.30
CA ARG A 130 26.34 30.18 -68.13
C ARG A 130 26.00 29.50 -69.46
N VAL A 131 25.61 28.23 -69.39
CA VAL A 131 24.61 27.59 -70.28
C VAL A 131 23.73 26.68 -69.40
N VAL A 132 22.45 26.50 -69.76
CA VAL A 132 21.48 25.62 -69.12
C VAL A 132 20.82 24.75 -70.20
N PRO A 133 20.50 23.48 -69.91
CA PRO A 133 19.38 22.80 -70.58
C PRO A 133 18.27 22.37 -69.61
N HIS A 134 17.04 22.47 -70.10
CA HIS A 134 15.81 21.93 -69.50
C HIS A 134 15.60 20.47 -69.92
N VAL A 135 14.82 19.71 -69.13
CA VAL A 135 13.95 18.62 -69.63
C VAL A 135 12.61 18.71 -68.88
N THR A 136 11.53 18.20 -69.47
CA THR A 136 10.13 18.20 -68.99
C THR A 136 9.50 16.81 -69.21
N GLU A 137 8.19 16.68 -68.96
CA GLU A 137 7.28 15.51 -69.16
C GLU A 137 6.97 14.72 -67.88
N GLU A 138 5.81 14.04 -67.77
CA GLU A 138 4.41 14.45 -68.01
C GLU A 138 3.50 13.43 -67.27
N TYR A 139 2.20 13.68 -67.15
CA TYR A 139 1.24 12.73 -66.54
C TYR A 139 0.43 12.01 -67.62
N ASP A 140 0.04 10.75 -67.38
CA ASP A 140 -1.37 10.38 -67.56
C ASP A 140 -1.79 9.13 -66.75
N LEU A 141 -3.11 8.91 -66.66
CA LEU A 141 -3.80 7.86 -65.91
C LEU A 141 -4.43 6.81 -66.83
N LEU A 142 -4.83 5.66 -66.27
CA LEU A 142 -6.16 5.06 -66.52
C LEU A 142 -6.52 4.01 -65.45
N ASP A 143 -7.81 3.65 -65.40
CA ASP A 143 -8.51 2.92 -64.33
C ASP A 143 -9.34 1.75 -64.90
N ASP A 144 -9.58 0.71 -64.09
CA ASP A 144 -10.85 -0.07 -64.08
C ASP A 144 -10.97 -0.99 -62.83
N GLY A 145 -11.85 -0.61 -61.89
CA GLY A 145 -12.98 -1.48 -61.48
C GLY A 145 -12.83 -2.56 -60.39
N GLY A 146 -13.69 -2.46 -59.35
CA GLY A 146 -14.32 -3.64 -58.71
C GLY A 146 -14.30 -3.77 -57.19
N ASP A 147 -15.43 -3.48 -56.53
CA ASP A 147 -15.71 -3.66 -55.08
C ASP A 147 -15.39 -5.07 -54.49
N ALA A 148 -14.78 -5.12 -53.30
CA ALA A 148 -15.02 -6.17 -52.29
C ALA A 148 -14.54 -5.86 -50.84
N VAL A 149 -15.49 -5.70 -49.91
CA VAL A 149 -15.46 -6.16 -48.50
C VAL A 149 -14.27 -5.77 -47.58
N PHE A 150 -14.45 -4.64 -46.89
CA PHE A 150 -14.30 -4.43 -45.44
C PHE A 150 -13.51 -5.51 -44.63
N SER A 151 -12.18 -5.51 -44.67
CA SER A 151 -11.34 -6.16 -43.64
C SER A 151 -9.90 -5.62 -43.63
N GLN A 152 -9.16 -5.86 -42.54
CA GLN A 152 -7.73 -5.57 -42.37
C GLN A 152 -7.29 -4.09 -42.34
N LEU A 153 -7.90 -3.30 -41.44
CA LEU A 153 -7.09 -2.28 -40.74
C LEU A 153 -5.97 -3.00 -40.00
N THR A 154 -4.73 -2.86 -40.49
CA THR A 154 -3.53 -3.39 -39.82
C THR A 154 -2.89 -2.30 -38.98
N GLU A 155 -2.41 -2.65 -37.79
CA GLU A 155 -1.81 -1.70 -36.84
C GLU A 155 -0.48 -1.16 -37.40
N LYS A 156 -0.53 0.03 -37.99
CA LYS A 156 0.63 0.83 -38.40
C LYS A 156 0.50 2.26 -37.89
N ASP A 157 1.65 2.81 -37.51
CA ASP A 157 1.93 4.24 -37.41
C ASP A 157 1.03 5.07 -36.47
N VAL A 158 0.91 4.64 -35.21
CA VAL A 158 0.32 5.40 -34.10
C VAL A 158 1.24 6.53 -33.56
N ASN A 159 2.50 6.59 -34.02
CA ASN A 159 3.53 7.52 -33.54
C ASN A 159 4.02 8.54 -34.60
N CYS A 160 3.37 8.63 -35.76
CA CYS A 160 3.65 9.67 -36.74
C CYS A 160 2.59 10.78 -36.61
N LEU A 161 3.01 12.00 -36.29
CA LEU A 161 2.12 13.16 -36.35
C LEU A 161 1.73 13.43 -37.82
N GLU A 162 0.51 13.93 -38.03
CA GLU A 162 0.03 14.28 -39.37
C GLU A 162 0.96 15.30 -40.06
N PRO A 163 1.24 15.19 -41.37
CA PRO A 163 2.21 16.06 -42.04
C PRO A 163 1.88 17.57 -41.97
N TRP A 164 0.61 17.92 -41.86
CA TRP A 164 0.19 19.32 -41.66
C TRP A 164 0.54 19.82 -40.24
N LEU A 165 0.40 18.96 -39.24
CA LEU A 165 0.60 19.27 -37.82
C LEU A 165 2.10 19.41 -37.48
N ILE A 166 2.95 18.62 -38.15
CA ILE A 166 4.41 18.80 -38.14
C ILE A 166 4.78 20.17 -38.70
N LYS A 167 4.26 20.51 -39.90
CA LYS A 167 4.54 21.79 -40.57
C LYS A 167 4.07 22.99 -39.74
N GLU A 168 2.90 22.92 -39.13
CA GLU A 168 2.33 23.96 -38.28
C GLU A 168 3.20 24.19 -37.02
N MET A 169 3.63 23.11 -36.36
CA MET A 169 4.47 23.20 -35.16
C MET A 169 5.89 23.68 -35.48
N ASP A 170 6.49 23.25 -36.60
CA ASP A 170 7.77 23.75 -37.09
C ASP A 170 7.71 25.26 -37.40
N ALA A 171 6.61 25.71 -38.04
CA ALA A 171 6.36 27.13 -38.31
C ALA A 171 6.24 27.94 -37.01
N CYS A 172 5.39 27.49 -36.06
CA CYS A 172 5.25 28.17 -34.77
C CYS A 172 6.58 28.29 -34.01
N LEU A 173 7.38 27.21 -33.95
CA LEU A 173 8.70 27.25 -33.30
C LEU A 173 9.69 28.15 -34.05
N SER A 174 9.63 28.19 -35.37
CA SER A 174 10.41 29.11 -36.20
C SER A 174 10.02 30.58 -35.97
N ASP A 175 8.73 30.90 -35.87
CA ASP A 175 8.25 32.27 -35.71
C ASP A 175 8.49 32.83 -34.30
N ILE A 176 8.28 32.00 -33.25
CA ILE A 176 8.70 32.34 -31.89
C ILE A 176 10.22 32.63 -31.87
N TRP A 177 11.03 31.79 -32.53
CA TRP A 177 12.48 31.98 -32.57
C TRP A 177 12.87 33.20 -33.40
N LEU A 178 12.38 33.39 -34.63
CA LEU A 178 12.82 34.48 -35.51
C LEU A 178 12.24 35.83 -35.07
N HIS A 179 10.94 35.88 -34.83
CA HIS A 179 10.16 37.11 -34.69
C HIS A 179 9.86 37.51 -33.24
N LYS A 180 10.16 36.65 -32.25
CA LYS A 180 9.74 36.81 -30.84
C LYS A 180 8.21 36.88 -30.69
N ASP A 181 7.48 36.17 -31.54
CA ASP A 181 6.02 36.09 -31.43
C ASP A 181 5.63 35.37 -30.12
N VAL A 182 4.74 35.99 -29.35
CA VAL A 182 4.21 35.46 -28.07
C VAL A 182 2.84 34.81 -28.28
N ASP A 183 2.07 35.25 -29.27
CA ASP A 183 0.77 34.67 -29.60
C ASP A 183 0.95 33.30 -30.29
N ALA A 184 2.06 33.11 -31.01
CA ALA A 184 2.48 31.81 -31.51
C ALA A 184 2.67 30.75 -30.40
N PHE A 185 3.02 31.13 -29.16
CA PHE A 185 3.01 30.18 -28.04
C PHE A 185 1.59 29.70 -27.69
N ALA A 186 0.56 30.55 -27.84
CA ALA A 186 -0.81 30.13 -27.58
C ALA A 186 -1.23 29.02 -28.57
N GLN A 187 -0.79 29.10 -29.83
CA GLN A 187 -0.98 28.04 -30.81
C GLN A 187 -0.19 26.77 -30.44
N VAL A 188 1.09 26.87 -30.06
CA VAL A 188 1.89 25.72 -29.56
C VAL A 188 1.19 25.02 -28.39
N PHE A 189 0.73 25.78 -27.39
CA PHE A 189 0.01 25.23 -26.24
C PHE A 189 -1.35 24.61 -26.64
N HIS A 190 -2.07 25.20 -27.60
CA HIS A 190 -3.32 24.63 -28.11
C HIS A 190 -3.09 23.28 -28.79
N LEU A 191 -2.09 23.17 -29.67
CA LEU A 191 -1.74 21.92 -30.35
C LEU A 191 -1.28 20.83 -29.35
N ILE A 192 -0.53 21.19 -28.31
CA ILE A 192 -0.14 20.26 -27.24
C ILE A 192 -1.36 19.78 -26.42
N LEU A 193 -2.27 20.68 -26.07
CA LEU A 193 -3.40 20.38 -25.18
C LEU A 193 -4.61 19.75 -25.90
N THR A 194 -4.80 20.00 -27.19
CA THR A 194 -5.98 19.61 -27.97
C THR A 194 -5.67 18.52 -28.98
N GLU A 195 -4.62 18.70 -29.79
CA GLU A 195 -4.18 17.72 -30.82
C GLU A 195 -3.20 16.66 -30.25
N ASN A 196 -3.02 16.61 -28.93
CA ASN A 196 -2.18 15.64 -28.22
C ASN A 196 -0.72 15.60 -28.72
N VAL A 197 -0.20 16.74 -29.19
CA VAL A 197 1.22 16.87 -29.57
C VAL A 197 2.10 16.81 -28.32
N SER A 198 3.26 16.14 -28.41
CA SER A 198 4.20 16.08 -27.28
C SER A 198 4.71 17.48 -26.91
N VAL A 199 4.77 17.78 -25.60
CA VAL A 199 5.44 18.99 -25.09
C VAL A 199 6.94 19.01 -25.42
N ASP A 200 7.54 17.84 -25.59
CA ASP A 200 8.91 17.63 -26.09
C ASP A 200 8.97 17.42 -27.61
N TYR A 201 8.01 17.98 -28.37
CA TYR A 201 8.13 18.04 -29.83
C TYR A 201 9.44 18.73 -30.24
N ARG A 202 10.10 18.14 -31.24
CA ARG A 202 11.37 18.62 -31.78
C ARG A 202 11.15 19.07 -33.21
N HIS A 203 11.48 20.34 -33.48
CA HIS A 203 11.42 20.92 -34.81
C HIS A 203 12.18 20.05 -35.82
N SER A 204 11.57 19.73 -36.97
CA SER A 204 12.08 18.72 -37.91
C SER A 204 13.55 18.94 -38.33
N GLU A 205 13.90 20.16 -38.74
CA GLU A 205 15.27 20.50 -39.18
C GLU A 205 16.29 20.73 -38.03
N THR A 206 15.89 21.40 -36.95
CA THR A 206 16.82 21.89 -35.90
C THR A 206 16.85 21.01 -34.65
N SER A 207 15.88 20.10 -34.49
CA SER A 207 15.57 19.38 -33.25
C SER A 207 15.33 20.25 -32.01
N ALA A 208 15.12 21.56 -32.18
CA ALA A 208 14.81 22.46 -31.08
C ALA A 208 13.40 22.19 -30.52
N THR A 209 13.25 22.27 -29.20
CA THR A 209 11.94 22.18 -28.52
C THR A 209 11.40 23.57 -28.17
N ALA A 210 10.09 23.66 -27.90
CA ALA A 210 9.48 24.88 -27.38
C ALA A 210 10.21 25.45 -26.16
N LEU A 211 10.74 24.57 -25.28
CA LEU A 211 11.49 24.94 -24.09
C LEU A 211 12.85 25.57 -24.41
N MET A 212 13.58 25.07 -25.42
CA MET A 212 14.86 25.66 -25.87
C MET A 212 14.65 27.02 -26.51
N VAL A 213 13.62 27.14 -27.35
CA VAL A 213 13.24 28.39 -28.02
C VAL A 213 12.83 29.45 -26.99
N ALA A 214 12.01 29.07 -26.00
CA ALA A 214 11.63 29.93 -24.88
C ALA A 214 12.84 30.38 -24.05
N ALA A 215 13.70 29.42 -23.67
CA ALA A 215 14.86 29.67 -22.82
C ALA A 215 15.94 30.52 -23.50
N GLY A 216 16.17 30.35 -24.80
CA GLY A 216 17.12 31.17 -25.57
C GLY A 216 16.61 32.58 -25.91
N ARG A 217 15.30 32.87 -25.78
CA ARG A 217 14.72 34.18 -26.13
C ARG A 217 14.30 35.06 -24.96
N GLY A 218 14.29 34.52 -23.74
CA GLY A 218 13.95 35.24 -22.51
C GLY A 218 12.48 35.11 -22.06
N PHE A 219 11.78 34.08 -22.53
CA PHE A 219 10.35 33.90 -22.25
C PHE A 219 10.12 33.12 -20.94
N SER A 220 10.38 33.76 -19.79
CA SER A 220 10.38 33.12 -18.47
C SER A 220 9.04 32.47 -18.09
N SER A 221 7.91 33.15 -18.27
CA SER A 221 6.59 32.59 -17.97
C SER A 221 6.21 31.41 -18.87
N GLN A 222 6.63 31.41 -20.14
CA GLN A 222 6.47 30.25 -21.03
C GLN A 222 7.40 29.09 -20.66
N VAL A 223 8.61 29.35 -20.16
CA VAL A 223 9.50 28.32 -19.58
C VAL A 223 8.84 27.68 -18.36
N GLU A 224 8.34 28.45 -17.40
CA GLU A 224 7.61 27.93 -16.24
C GLU A 224 6.38 27.10 -16.67
N GLN A 225 5.60 27.60 -17.62
CA GLN A 225 4.42 26.91 -18.13
C GLN A 225 4.79 25.57 -18.80
N LEU A 226 5.79 25.55 -19.69
CA LEU A 226 6.28 24.32 -20.35
C LEU A 226 6.81 23.30 -19.34
N ILE A 227 7.57 23.75 -18.33
CA ILE A 227 8.04 22.90 -17.23
C ILE A 227 6.85 22.33 -16.44
N SER A 228 5.84 23.14 -16.13
CA SER A 228 4.62 22.68 -15.43
C SER A 228 3.81 21.65 -16.23
N MET A 229 3.85 21.76 -17.56
CA MET A 229 3.25 20.79 -18.50
C MET A 229 4.10 19.52 -18.68
N GLY A 230 5.35 19.53 -18.19
CA GLY A 230 6.23 18.36 -18.12
C GLY A 230 7.36 18.31 -19.15
N ALA A 231 7.74 19.44 -19.75
CA ALA A 231 8.84 19.52 -20.71
C ALA A 231 10.17 19.04 -20.13
N ASN A 232 10.92 18.26 -20.91
CA ASN A 232 12.21 17.69 -20.50
C ASN A 232 13.35 18.70 -20.71
N VAL A 233 13.80 19.29 -19.60
CA VAL A 233 14.93 20.23 -19.54
C VAL A 233 16.26 19.67 -20.10
N HIS A 234 16.42 18.34 -20.15
CA HIS A 234 17.61 17.64 -20.66
C HIS A 234 17.50 17.20 -22.12
N SER A 235 16.40 17.51 -22.82
CA SER A 235 16.33 17.40 -24.28
C SER A 235 17.48 18.19 -24.94
N LYS A 236 17.96 17.75 -26.10
CA LYS A 236 19.08 18.38 -26.85
C LYS A 236 18.68 18.64 -28.30
N ALA A 237 19.02 19.84 -28.80
CA ALA A 237 18.88 20.21 -30.22
C ALA A 237 20.01 19.57 -31.07
N SER A 238 19.99 19.78 -32.39
CA SER A 238 20.96 19.19 -33.32
C SER A 238 22.41 19.62 -33.09
N ASN A 239 22.64 20.75 -32.41
CA ASN A 239 23.95 21.22 -31.95
C ASN A 239 24.39 20.61 -30.60
N GLY A 240 23.59 19.72 -30.01
CA GLY A 240 23.84 19.07 -28.72
C GLY A 240 23.48 19.89 -27.47
N TRP A 241 23.01 21.14 -27.62
CA TRP A 241 22.67 22.04 -26.51
C TRP A 241 21.29 21.75 -25.90
N MET A 242 21.21 21.83 -24.57
CA MET A 242 19.98 21.77 -23.77
C MET A 242 19.36 23.16 -23.57
N ALA A 243 18.14 23.25 -23.03
CA ALA A 243 17.48 24.54 -22.76
C ALA A 243 18.34 25.47 -21.85
N LEU A 244 19.07 24.90 -20.89
CA LEU A 244 20.01 25.62 -20.03
C LEU A 244 21.21 26.20 -20.82
N ASP A 245 21.73 25.46 -21.81
CA ASP A 245 22.84 25.91 -22.64
C ASP A 245 22.40 27.05 -23.59
N TRP A 246 21.17 26.98 -24.11
CA TRP A 246 20.56 28.09 -24.87
C TRP A 246 20.39 29.32 -23.99
N ALA A 247 19.85 29.19 -22.77
CA ALA A 247 19.72 30.29 -21.82
C ALA A 247 21.08 30.95 -21.50
N LYS A 248 22.12 30.14 -21.24
CA LYS A 248 23.49 30.62 -20.99
C LYS A 248 24.10 31.31 -22.21
N HIS A 249 24.03 30.69 -23.39
CA HIS A 249 24.61 31.24 -24.62
C HIS A 249 23.96 32.57 -25.05
N PHE A 250 22.66 32.72 -24.84
CA PHE A 250 21.91 33.94 -25.17
C PHE A 250 21.70 34.89 -23.97
N GLY A 251 22.43 34.68 -22.85
CA GLY A 251 22.54 35.64 -21.74
C GLY A 251 21.30 35.79 -20.85
N GLN A 252 20.41 34.79 -20.81
CA GLN A 252 19.11 34.85 -20.11
C GLN A 252 19.23 34.42 -18.65
N THR A 253 19.85 35.26 -17.80
CA THR A 253 20.23 34.90 -16.42
C THR A 253 19.07 34.42 -15.55
N GLU A 254 17.90 35.06 -15.59
CA GLU A 254 16.73 34.65 -14.82
C GLU A 254 16.26 33.23 -15.16
N ILE A 255 16.41 32.82 -16.42
CA ILE A 255 16.07 31.48 -16.90
C ILE A 255 17.17 30.46 -16.56
N VAL A 256 18.43 30.89 -16.48
CA VAL A 256 19.51 30.04 -15.96
C VAL A 256 19.25 29.71 -14.49
N ASP A 257 18.96 30.70 -13.64
CA ASP A 257 18.66 30.49 -12.23
C ASP A 257 17.42 29.61 -12.02
N LEU A 258 16.37 29.81 -12.84
CA LEU A 258 15.16 28.98 -12.83
C LEU A 258 15.44 27.52 -13.24
N LEU A 259 16.20 27.30 -14.31
CA LEU A 259 16.51 25.94 -14.79
C LEU A 259 17.48 25.22 -13.85
N GLU A 260 18.48 25.90 -13.30
CA GLU A 260 19.42 25.29 -12.34
C GLU A 260 18.75 24.98 -10.99
N SER A 261 17.89 25.86 -10.48
CA SER A 261 17.13 25.57 -9.26
C SER A 261 16.10 24.44 -9.47
N TYR A 262 15.47 24.36 -10.64
CA TYR A 262 14.60 23.23 -11.00
C TYR A 262 15.39 21.91 -11.11
N SER A 263 16.57 21.91 -11.78
CA SER A 263 17.45 20.74 -11.84
C SER A 263 17.92 20.29 -10.45
N ALA A 264 18.38 21.20 -9.60
CA ALA A 264 18.79 20.89 -8.23
C ALA A 264 17.64 20.32 -7.37
N SER A 265 16.37 20.67 -7.68
CA SER A 265 15.19 20.08 -7.03
C SER A 265 14.88 18.64 -7.48
N LEU A 266 15.34 18.24 -8.66
CA LEU A 266 15.20 16.90 -9.24
C LEU A 266 16.34 15.94 -8.88
N GLU A 267 17.55 16.46 -8.64
CA GLU A 267 18.78 15.67 -8.50
C GLU A 267 18.87 14.79 -7.23
N PHE A 268 17.98 14.96 -6.25
CA PHE A 268 17.93 14.11 -5.05
C PHE A 268 17.30 12.72 -5.30
N GLY A 269 18.01 11.88 -6.06
CA GLY A 269 17.94 10.42 -5.95
C GLY A 269 17.70 9.63 -7.25
N ASN A 270 17.14 10.26 -8.29
CA ASN A 270 16.71 9.57 -9.52
C ASN A 270 17.39 10.14 -10.79
N LEU A 271 18.72 10.12 -10.85
CA LEU A 271 19.42 10.22 -12.15
C LEU A 271 19.11 8.97 -12.99
N ASP A 272 18.72 9.14 -14.24
CA ASP A 272 18.51 8.04 -15.18
C ASP A 272 19.86 7.52 -15.73
N GLU A 273 19.90 6.27 -16.18
CA GLU A 273 21.16 5.68 -16.64
C GLU A 273 21.67 6.33 -17.93
N SER A 274 20.80 6.91 -18.76
CA SER A 274 21.24 7.60 -19.97
C SER A 274 21.98 8.90 -19.66
N SER A 275 21.61 9.62 -18.59
CA SER A 275 22.37 10.78 -18.10
C SER A 275 23.71 10.36 -17.48
N LEU A 276 23.73 9.30 -16.66
CA LEU A 276 24.98 8.79 -16.07
C LEU A 276 25.99 8.35 -17.15
N VAL A 277 25.54 7.59 -18.17
CA VAL A 277 26.39 7.15 -19.29
C VAL A 277 26.84 8.31 -20.20
N GLN A 278 26.15 9.45 -20.16
CA GLN A 278 26.60 10.70 -20.81
C GLN A 278 27.67 11.43 -19.98
N THR A 279 27.49 11.62 -18.68
CA THR A 279 28.38 12.43 -17.82
C THR A 279 29.62 11.67 -17.35
N ASN A 280 29.44 10.49 -16.77
CA ASN A 280 30.48 9.76 -16.02
C ASN A 280 31.00 8.51 -16.75
N GLY A 281 30.73 8.40 -18.06
CA GLY A 281 31.10 7.25 -18.90
C GLY A 281 32.57 7.22 -19.37
N SER A 282 33.53 7.70 -18.58
CA SER A 282 34.97 7.66 -18.89
C SER A 282 35.59 6.27 -18.70
N ASP A 283 35.11 5.54 -17.69
CA ASP A 283 35.74 4.32 -17.16
C ASP A 283 35.21 3.04 -17.85
N LEU A 284 34.27 3.20 -18.78
CA LEU A 284 33.69 2.14 -19.60
C LEU A 284 34.42 2.03 -20.94
N SER A 285 34.52 0.82 -21.50
CA SER A 285 35.01 0.67 -22.86
C SER A 285 34.07 1.36 -23.86
N ALA A 286 34.60 1.79 -25.01
CA ALA A 286 33.77 2.42 -26.04
C ALA A 286 32.63 1.49 -26.52
N GLU A 287 32.89 0.18 -26.58
CA GLU A 287 31.90 -0.84 -26.93
C GLU A 287 30.80 -0.97 -25.86
N ASP A 288 31.17 -1.01 -24.58
CA ASP A 288 30.22 -1.10 -23.46
C ASP A 288 29.37 0.16 -23.35
N ARG A 289 30.00 1.34 -23.50
CA ARG A 289 29.31 2.63 -23.46
C ARG A 289 28.28 2.74 -24.58
N GLU A 290 28.60 2.26 -25.78
CA GLU A 290 27.69 2.23 -26.93
C GLU A 290 26.58 1.17 -26.78
N LEU A 291 26.91 0.01 -26.22
CA LEU A 291 25.95 -1.07 -25.95
C LEU A 291 24.92 -0.67 -24.89
N LEU A 292 25.35 0.01 -23.82
CA LEU A 292 24.48 0.59 -22.81
C LEU A 292 23.62 1.72 -23.39
N LYS A 293 24.18 2.66 -24.16
CA LYS A 293 23.38 3.70 -24.86
C LYS A 293 22.26 3.10 -25.70
N ALA A 294 22.58 2.09 -26.53
CA ALA A 294 21.58 1.43 -27.37
C ALA A 294 20.50 0.74 -26.53
N TYR A 295 20.88 0.11 -25.41
CA TYR A 295 19.93 -0.54 -24.49
C TYR A 295 19.01 0.48 -23.80
N HIS A 296 19.55 1.54 -23.18
CA HIS A 296 18.75 2.55 -22.46
C HIS A 296 17.96 3.48 -23.39
N HIS A 297 18.34 3.60 -24.67
CA HIS A 297 17.46 4.18 -25.70
C HIS A 297 16.27 3.26 -26.02
N SER A 298 16.47 1.93 -25.97
CA SER A 298 15.44 0.94 -26.30
C SER A 298 14.51 0.56 -25.13
N PHE A 299 14.92 0.82 -23.89
CA PHE A 299 14.25 0.32 -22.70
C PHE A 299 14.23 1.36 -21.57
N ASP A 300 13.03 1.55 -21.02
CA ASP A 300 12.73 2.46 -19.92
C ASP A 300 13.41 2.03 -18.61
N ASP A 301 14.39 2.81 -18.16
CA ASP A 301 15.19 2.55 -16.96
C ASP A 301 14.43 2.66 -15.63
N GLU A 302 13.13 2.99 -15.62
CA GLU A 302 12.25 2.79 -14.46
C GLU A 302 11.67 1.37 -14.38
N LYS A 303 11.55 0.65 -15.50
CA LYS A 303 10.93 -0.70 -15.58
C LYS A 303 11.97 -1.84 -15.38
N VAL A 304 11.52 -3.09 -15.46
CA VAL A 304 12.40 -4.29 -15.44
C VAL A 304 12.24 -5.04 -16.77
N ASP A 305 13.33 -5.23 -17.51
CA ASP A 305 13.31 -5.93 -18.79
C ASP A 305 13.14 -7.45 -18.56
N LEU A 306 11.90 -7.91 -18.67
CA LEU A 306 11.55 -9.33 -18.57
C LEU A 306 12.02 -10.14 -19.80
N ASP A 307 12.27 -9.50 -20.95
CA ASP A 307 12.74 -10.16 -22.17
C ASP A 307 14.26 -10.40 -22.10
N LEU A 308 15.03 -9.45 -21.55
CA LEU A 308 16.42 -9.65 -21.15
C LEU A 308 16.55 -10.77 -20.11
N ILE A 309 15.66 -10.81 -19.11
CA ILE A 309 15.64 -11.92 -18.13
C ILE A 309 15.37 -13.25 -18.82
N MET A 310 14.40 -13.34 -19.72
CA MET A 310 14.12 -14.57 -20.47
C MET A 310 15.32 -15.01 -21.33
N HIS A 311 16.02 -14.07 -21.96
CA HIS A 311 17.21 -14.36 -22.77
C HIS A 311 18.40 -14.82 -21.91
N LEU A 312 18.63 -14.17 -20.77
CA LEU A 312 19.68 -14.57 -19.81
C LEU A 312 19.36 -15.93 -19.17
N LEU A 313 18.11 -16.15 -18.76
CA LEU A 313 17.63 -17.41 -18.19
C LEU A 313 17.78 -18.56 -19.19
N TYR A 314 17.50 -18.33 -20.47
CA TYR A 314 17.70 -19.32 -21.52
C TYR A 314 19.17 -19.72 -21.62
N ASN A 315 20.08 -18.74 -21.64
CA ASN A 315 21.51 -18.99 -21.69
C ASN A 315 22.00 -19.76 -20.45
N ILE A 316 21.66 -19.34 -19.23
CA ILE A 316 22.04 -20.04 -17.99
C ILE A 316 21.55 -21.50 -18.00
N CYS A 317 20.34 -21.76 -18.52
CA CYS A 317 19.81 -23.11 -18.61
C CYS A 317 20.58 -24.02 -19.60
N HIS A 318 21.21 -23.45 -20.63
CA HIS A 318 21.92 -24.20 -21.68
C HIS A 318 23.45 -24.23 -21.54
N SER A 319 24.09 -23.17 -21.03
CA SER A 319 25.55 -23.03 -21.00
C SER A 319 26.19 -23.17 -19.60
N CYS A 320 25.39 -23.21 -18.53
CA CYS A 320 25.90 -23.21 -17.16
C CYS A 320 25.56 -24.49 -16.37
N ASP A 321 26.45 -24.87 -15.47
CA ASP A 321 26.36 -26.07 -14.63
C ASP A 321 25.03 -26.23 -13.88
N ALA A 322 24.72 -27.45 -13.47
CA ALA A 322 23.52 -27.75 -12.67
C ALA A 322 23.48 -26.92 -11.38
N GLY A 323 22.31 -26.38 -11.02
CA GLY A 323 22.10 -25.53 -9.84
C GLY A 323 20.81 -24.72 -9.98
N ALA A 324 20.21 -24.29 -8.85
CA ALA A 324 18.98 -23.51 -8.87
C ALA A 324 19.24 -22.04 -9.21
N ILE A 325 18.24 -21.41 -9.83
CA ILE A 325 18.26 -20.01 -10.28
C ILE A 325 17.29 -19.21 -9.41
N LEU A 326 17.76 -18.14 -8.78
CA LEU A 326 16.95 -17.21 -7.98
C LEU A 326 16.89 -15.84 -8.68
N ILE A 327 15.69 -15.39 -9.02
CA ILE A 327 15.43 -14.14 -9.74
C ILE A 327 14.75 -13.17 -8.79
N PHE A 328 15.42 -12.07 -8.46
CA PHE A 328 14.87 -10.98 -7.67
C PHE A 328 14.09 -10.01 -8.56
N LEU A 329 12.82 -9.80 -8.25
CA LEU A 329 11.85 -8.97 -8.96
C LEU A 329 11.15 -8.01 -7.98
N PRO A 330 10.74 -6.81 -8.44
CA PRO A 330 10.24 -5.76 -7.55
C PRO A 330 8.84 -6.03 -6.98
N GLY A 331 8.04 -6.93 -7.57
CA GLY A 331 6.68 -7.22 -7.10
C GLY A 331 5.99 -8.41 -7.75
N TYR A 332 4.72 -8.60 -7.36
CA TYR A 332 3.89 -9.73 -7.78
C TYR A 332 3.59 -9.76 -9.29
N ASP A 333 3.24 -8.62 -9.89
CA ASP A 333 2.85 -8.59 -11.30
C ASP A 333 4.04 -8.92 -12.22
N GLU A 334 5.27 -8.52 -11.84
CA GLU A 334 6.51 -8.92 -12.52
C GLU A 334 6.81 -10.41 -12.34
N ILE A 335 6.61 -10.96 -11.13
CA ILE A 335 6.75 -12.40 -10.84
C ILE A 335 5.77 -13.23 -11.68
N VAL A 336 4.52 -12.79 -11.83
CA VAL A 336 3.50 -13.45 -12.64
C VAL A 336 3.84 -13.36 -14.13
N GLY A 337 4.17 -12.16 -14.63
CA GLY A 337 4.51 -11.96 -16.04
C GLY A 337 5.70 -12.80 -16.48
N LEU A 338 6.75 -12.89 -15.66
CA LEU A 338 7.89 -13.75 -15.97
C LEU A 338 7.56 -15.25 -15.85
N ARG A 339 6.74 -15.67 -14.87
CA ARG A 339 6.30 -17.07 -14.77
C ARG A 339 5.56 -17.51 -16.04
N ASP A 340 4.59 -16.72 -16.48
CA ASP A 340 3.73 -17.12 -17.61
C ASP A 340 4.53 -17.13 -18.93
N ARG A 341 5.52 -16.24 -19.08
CA ARG A 341 6.50 -16.31 -20.17
C ARG A 341 7.34 -17.59 -20.15
N ILE A 342 7.79 -18.07 -18.98
CA ILE A 342 8.54 -19.33 -18.84
C ILE A 342 7.66 -20.56 -19.11
N LEU A 343 6.40 -20.54 -18.68
CA LEU A 343 5.54 -21.73 -18.74
C LEU A 343 4.74 -21.86 -20.04
N PHE A 344 4.42 -20.75 -20.71
CA PHE A 344 3.43 -20.72 -21.80
C PHE A 344 3.89 -19.93 -23.03
N ASP A 345 4.44 -18.72 -22.87
CA ASP A 345 4.64 -17.81 -24.02
C ASP A 345 5.92 -18.09 -24.82
N ASP A 346 7.05 -18.34 -24.15
CA ASP A 346 8.35 -18.57 -24.82
C ASP A 346 8.55 -20.05 -25.12
N LYS A 347 8.44 -20.41 -26.40
CA LYS A 347 8.63 -21.77 -26.94
C LYS A 347 9.93 -22.44 -26.45
N ARG A 348 11.00 -21.67 -26.24
CA ARG A 348 12.29 -22.18 -25.73
C ARG A 348 12.14 -22.90 -24.39
N PHE A 349 11.17 -22.49 -23.58
CA PHE A 349 10.83 -23.08 -22.30
C PHE A 349 9.54 -23.91 -22.35
N ALA A 350 8.49 -23.43 -23.03
CA ALA A 350 7.19 -24.09 -23.11
C ALA A 350 7.30 -25.54 -23.63
N ASP A 351 8.01 -25.74 -24.74
CA ASP A 351 8.23 -27.04 -25.37
C ASP A 351 9.09 -27.99 -24.49
N ASN A 352 9.82 -27.42 -23.53
CA ASN A 352 10.74 -28.10 -22.61
C ASN A 352 10.28 -28.05 -21.14
N THR A 353 9.01 -27.72 -20.87
CA THR A 353 8.46 -27.47 -19.52
C THR A 353 8.78 -28.56 -18.50
N HIS A 354 8.83 -29.83 -18.90
CA HIS A 354 9.21 -30.96 -18.04
C HIS A 354 10.63 -30.87 -17.43
N ARG A 355 11.52 -30.02 -17.99
CA ARG A 355 12.89 -29.79 -17.49
C ARG A 355 12.97 -28.66 -16.46
N TYR A 356 11.90 -27.92 -16.22
CA TYR A 356 11.90 -26.71 -15.39
C TYR A 356 10.89 -26.81 -14.25
N GLN A 357 11.29 -26.37 -13.05
CA GLN A 357 10.38 -26.26 -11.91
C GLN A 357 10.37 -24.82 -11.40
N VAL A 358 9.36 -24.06 -11.82
CA VAL A 358 9.19 -22.63 -11.48
C VAL A 358 8.44 -22.48 -10.16
N PHE A 359 9.05 -21.80 -9.21
CA PHE A 359 8.46 -21.41 -7.93
C PHE A 359 8.29 -19.89 -7.86
N MET A 360 7.28 -19.43 -7.13
CA MET A 360 7.11 -18.03 -6.76
C MET A 360 7.28 -17.87 -5.25
N LEU A 361 7.94 -16.79 -4.83
CA LEU A 361 8.17 -16.42 -3.44
C LEU A 361 7.85 -14.94 -3.24
N HIS A 362 6.59 -14.66 -2.94
CA HIS A 362 6.10 -13.35 -2.52
C HIS A 362 5.52 -13.45 -1.10
N SER A 363 5.61 -12.37 -0.31
CA SER A 363 5.23 -12.41 1.11
C SER A 363 3.73 -12.66 1.34
N ASN A 364 2.84 -12.18 0.44
CA ASN A 364 1.38 -12.46 0.45
C ASN A 364 0.99 -13.88 -0.04
N MET A 365 1.93 -14.82 -0.20
CA MET A 365 1.63 -16.21 -0.58
C MET A 365 1.44 -17.12 0.65
N GLN A 366 0.86 -18.30 0.45
CA GLN A 366 0.73 -19.28 1.51
C GLN A 366 2.12 -19.81 1.96
N THR A 367 2.30 -19.98 3.27
CA THR A 367 3.53 -20.54 3.87
C THR A 367 3.78 -22.00 3.44
N SER A 368 2.74 -22.73 3.07
CA SER A 368 2.80 -24.05 2.44
C SER A 368 3.57 -24.01 1.12
N ASP A 369 3.26 -23.05 0.24
CA ASP A 369 3.93 -22.84 -1.05
C ASP A 369 5.36 -22.35 -0.87
N GLN A 370 5.58 -21.39 0.03
CA GLN A 370 6.92 -20.91 0.40
C GLN A 370 7.82 -22.07 0.85
N LYS A 371 7.29 -23.01 1.66
CA LYS A 371 8.03 -24.21 2.10
C LYS A 371 8.28 -25.25 0.98
N LYS A 372 7.59 -25.20 -0.17
CA LYS A 372 7.87 -26.11 -1.30
C LYS A 372 9.23 -25.80 -1.95
N VAL A 373 9.66 -24.54 -1.97
CA VAL A 373 10.93 -24.10 -2.60
C VAL A 373 12.17 -24.73 -1.96
N LEU A 374 12.08 -25.10 -0.68
CA LEU A 374 13.18 -25.63 0.13
C LEU A 374 13.52 -27.10 -0.22
N LYS A 375 12.70 -27.77 -1.03
CA LYS A 375 12.94 -29.14 -1.49
C LYS A 375 13.86 -29.13 -2.71
N ASN A 376 14.80 -30.06 -2.78
CA ASN A 376 15.65 -30.24 -3.96
C ASN A 376 14.80 -30.69 -5.17
N PRO A 377 15.13 -30.25 -6.40
CA PRO A 377 14.43 -30.69 -7.60
C PRO A 377 14.80 -32.15 -7.97
N PRO A 378 13.99 -32.84 -8.79
CA PRO A 378 14.38 -34.13 -9.37
C PRO A 378 15.65 -34.03 -10.23
N ALA A 379 16.35 -35.15 -10.40
CA ALA A 379 17.53 -35.21 -11.26
C ALA A 379 17.19 -34.78 -12.71
N GLY A 380 18.03 -33.93 -13.30
CA GLY A 380 17.81 -33.37 -14.64
C GLY A 380 16.83 -32.18 -14.72
N VAL A 381 16.15 -31.83 -13.63
CA VAL A 381 15.20 -30.71 -13.56
C VAL A 381 15.87 -29.47 -12.94
N ARG A 382 15.76 -28.32 -13.63
CA ARG A 382 16.27 -27.02 -13.18
C ARG A 382 15.23 -26.31 -12.31
N LYS A 383 15.54 -26.06 -11.04
CA LYS A 383 14.73 -25.18 -10.17
C LYS A 383 14.93 -23.72 -10.56
N ILE A 384 13.82 -23.00 -10.74
CA ILE A 384 13.78 -21.55 -11.01
C ILE A 384 12.89 -20.92 -9.93
N ILE A 385 13.33 -19.84 -9.29
CA ILE A 385 12.66 -19.21 -8.16
C ILE A 385 12.47 -17.73 -8.46
N LEU A 386 11.23 -17.26 -8.50
CA LEU A 386 10.88 -15.86 -8.77
C LEU A 386 10.47 -15.20 -7.45
N SER A 387 11.21 -14.21 -6.96
CA SER A 387 11.04 -13.70 -5.60
C SER A 387 11.19 -12.18 -5.47
N THR A 388 10.58 -11.61 -4.44
CA THR A 388 10.94 -10.26 -3.96
C THR A 388 12.12 -10.33 -2.98
N ASN A 389 12.41 -9.24 -2.27
CA ASN A 389 13.29 -9.18 -1.10
C ASN A 389 13.03 -10.24 0.01
N ILE A 390 11.92 -10.99 -0.01
CA ILE A 390 11.71 -12.09 0.95
C ILE A 390 12.79 -13.20 0.88
N ALA A 391 13.46 -13.38 -0.26
CA ALA A 391 14.62 -14.25 -0.38
C ALA A 391 15.97 -13.57 -0.04
N GLU A 392 15.98 -12.26 0.21
CA GLU A 392 17.17 -11.44 0.48
C GLU A 392 17.62 -11.56 1.94
N THR A 393 16.67 -11.55 2.89
CA THR A 393 16.87 -11.94 4.30
C THR A 393 16.11 -13.23 4.62
N SER A 394 14.77 -13.17 4.65
CA SER A 394 13.87 -14.06 5.41
C SER A 394 13.80 -15.54 5.00
N ILE A 395 14.04 -15.88 3.72
CA ILE A 395 14.01 -17.27 3.22
C ILE A 395 15.37 -17.68 2.68
N THR A 396 15.91 -18.77 3.25
CA THR A 396 17.23 -19.33 2.91
C THR A 396 17.06 -20.59 2.05
N VAL A 397 17.44 -20.50 0.77
CA VAL A 397 17.40 -21.64 -0.18
C VAL A 397 18.82 -22.08 -0.50
N ASN A 398 19.15 -23.34 -0.21
CA ASN A 398 20.54 -23.82 -0.17
C ASN A 398 21.08 -24.28 -1.53
N ASP A 399 20.23 -24.69 -2.48
CA ASP A 399 20.65 -25.19 -3.80
C ASP A 399 20.77 -24.09 -4.88
N VAL A 400 20.66 -22.81 -4.49
CA VAL A 400 20.87 -21.64 -5.36
C VAL A 400 22.35 -21.50 -5.70
N VAL A 401 22.62 -21.31 -6.99
CA VAL A 401 23.97 -21.13 -7.57
C VAL A 401 23.99 -19.93 -8.52
N PHE A 402 22.86 -19.61 -9.13
CA PHE A 402 22.70 -18.48 -10.04
C PHE A 402 21.71 -17.49 -9.43
N VAL A 403 22.10 -16.23 -9.31
CA VAL A 403 21.21 -15.12 -8.93
C VAL A 403 21.08 -14.19 -10.13
N ILE A 404 19.84 -13.84 -10.47
CA ILE A 404 19.52 -12.74 -11.39
C ILE A 404 18.89 -11.63 -10.55
N ASP A 405 19.57 -10.50 -10.46
CA ASP A 405 19.17 -9.34 -9.66
C ASP A 405 18.70 -8.21 -10.59
N SER A 406 17.40 -7.91 -10.56
CA SER A 406 16.84 -6.77 -11.30
C SER A 406 17.27 -5.41 -10.74
N GLY A 407 17.95 -5.37 -9.58
CA GLY A 407 18.37 -4.12 -8.94
C GLY A 407 17.24 -3.31 -8.33
N LYS A 408 15.99 -3.80 -8.35
CA LYS A 408 14.82 -3.03 -7.95
C LYS A 408 14.00 -3.68 -6.85
N VAL A 409 13.20 -2.86 -6.19
CA VAL A 409 12.25 -3.23 -5.14
C VAL A 409 11.04 -2.26 -5.17
N LYS A 410 9.86 -2.71 -4.75
CA LYS A 410 8.72 -1.81 -4.44
C LYS A 410 8.76 -1.45 -2.95
N GLU A 411 9.16 -0.23 -2.63
CA GLU A 411 9.32 0.27 -1.26
C GLU A 411 8.09 1.09 -0.81
N LYS A 412 7.67 0.91 0.46
CA LYS A 412 6.74 1.81 1.13
C LYS A 412 7.48 3.03 1.68
N SER A 413 7.01 4.20 1.28
CA SER A 413 7.38 5.50 1.84
C SER A 413 6.12 6.29 2.18
N PHE A 414 6.19 7.20 3.16
CA PHE A 414 5.04 7.98 3.64
C PHE A 414 5.20 9.47 3.32
N ASP A 415 4.27 10.00 2.52
CA ASP A 415 4.14 11.43 2.31
C ASP A 415 3.39 12.03 3.51
N ALA A 416 4.14 12.60 4.46
CA ALA A 416 3.58 13.24 5.65
C ALA A 416 2.99 14.64 5.38
N LEU A 417 3.13 15.22 4.18
CA LEU A 417 2.45 16.46 3.80
C LEU A 417 1.01 16.16 3.37
N ASN A 418 0.81 15.10 2.57
CA ASN A 418 -0.52 14.67 2.12
C ASN A 418 -1.18 13.61 3.02
N PHE A 419 -0.42 13.00 3.94
CA PHE A 419 -0.78 11.82 4.76
C PHE A 419 -1.08 10.56 3.92
N VAL A 420 -0.26 10.28 2.91
CA VAL A 420 -0.49 9.18 1.95
C VAL A 420 0.71 8.23 1.87
N THR A 421 0.46 6.92 1.92
CA THR A 421 1.51 5.93 1.65
C THR A 421 1.79 5.87 0.15
N MET A 422 3.03 6.12 -0.26
CA MET A 422 3.51 5.86 -1.61
C MET A 422 4.12 4.47 -1.69
N LEU A 423 3.77 3.71 -2.74
CA LEU A 423 4.48 2.48 -3.12
C LEU A 423 5.28 2.77 -4.39
N LYS A 424 6.55 3.13 -4.23
CA LYS A 424 7.46 3.47 -5.34
C LYS A 424 8.23 2.22 -5.78
N MET A 425 8.45 2.05 -7.07
CA MET A 425 9.58 1.21 -7.51
C MET A 425 10.85 2.05 -7.34
N VAL A 426 11.88 1.48 -6.73
CA VAL A 426 13.16 2.15 -6.49
C VAL A 426 14.32 1.19 -6.76
N TRP A 427 15.49 1.75 -7.05
CA TRP A 427 16.74 1.01 -7.04
C TRP A 427 17.10 0.56 -5.62
N ILE A 428 17.72 -0.62 -5.51
CA ILE A 428 18.20 -1.15 -4.23
C ILE A 428 19.49 -0.46 -3.77
N SER A 429 19.81 -0.61 -2.49
CA SER A 429 21.12 -0.25 -1.95
C SER A 429 22.22 -1.22 -2.39
N LYS A 430 23.48 -0.78 -2.34
CA LYS A 430 24.65 -1.65 -2.52
C LYS A 430 24.69 -2.77 -1.49
N ALA A 431 24.32 -2.48 -0.23
CA ALA A 431 24.17 -3.50 0.81
C ALA A 431 23.18 -4.61 0.40
N SER A 432 21.98 -4.25 -0.06
CA SER A 432 21.00 -5.20 -0.63
C SER A 432 21.57 -5.97 -1.83
N ALA A 433 22.21 -5.28 -2.76
CA ALA A 433 22.85 -5.87 -3.93
C ALA A 433 23.94 -6.90 -3.54
N ILE A 434 24.67 -6.68 -2.45
CA ILE A 434 25.66 -7.61 -1.88
C ILE A 434 24.98 -8.79 -1.17
N GLN A 435 23.89 -8.56 -0.41
CA GLN A 435 23.12 -9.65 0.21
C GLN A 435 22.52 -10.60 -0.85
N ARG A 436 22.01 -10.05 -1.96
CA ARG A 436 21.51 -10.83 -3.12
C ARG A 436 22.61 -11.69 -3.73
N LYS A 437 23.80 -11.13 -4.00
CA LYS A 437 25.00 -11.89 -4.41
C LYS A 437 25.30 -13.04 -3.45
N GLY A 438 25.25 -12.77 -2.14
CA GLY A 438 25.48 -13.75 -1.08
C GLY A 438 24.50 -14.94 -1.04
N ARG A 439 23.40 -14.91 -1.81
CA ARG A 439 22.47 -16.05 -1.94
C ARG A 439 22.99 -17.12 -2.92
N ALA A 440 23.93 -16.80 -3.81
CA ALA A 440 24.57 -17.77 -4.72
C ALA A 440 25.75 -18.54 -4.09
N GLY A 441 26.50 -17.91 -3.20
CA GLY A 441 27.78 -18.44 -2.68
C GLY A 441 27.68 -19.36 -1.46
N ARG A 442 26.53 -20.04 -1.26
CA ARG A 442 26.22 -20.70 0.02
C ARG A 442 26.77 -22.12 0.14
N CYS A 443 26.66 -22.93 -0.91
CA CYS A 443 27.01 -24.35 -0.89
C CYS A 443 28.13 -24.75 -1.87
N ARG A 444 28.49 -23.86 -2.79
CA ARG A 444 29.59 -23.96 -3.77
C ARG A 444 29.74 -22.61 -4.50
N PRO A 445 30.76 -22.40 -5.35
CA PRO A 445 30.87 -21.19 -6.14
C PRO A 445 29.65 -20.97 -7.05
N GLY A 446 29.34 -19.70 -7.32
CA GLY A 446 28.14 -19.29 -8.05
C GLY A 446 28.32 -18.04 -8.90
N ILE A 447 27.23 -17.56 -9.52
CA ILE A 447 27.23 -16.36 -10.36
C ILE A 447 26.04 -15.46 -10.00
N CYS A 448 26.31 -14.16 -9.85
CA CYS A 448 25.31 -13.10 -9.68
C CYS A 448 25.30 -12.20 -10.92
N PHE A 449 24.20 -12.24 -11.66
CA PHE A 449 23.93 -11.40 -12.83
C PHE A 449 23.11 -10.18 -12.39
N ARG A 450 23.62 -8.97 -12.61
CA ARG A 450 22.99 -7.70 -12.24
C ARG A 450 22.45 -7.02 -13.49
N LEU A 451 21.16 -6.75 -13.54
CA LEU A 451 20.49 -6.12 -14.70
C LEU A 451 20.62 -4.58 -14.68
N PHE A 452 21.74 -4.10 -14.16
CA PHE A 452 22.13 -2.71 -14.02
C PHE A 452 23.65 -2.62 -14.22
N SER A 453 24.13 -1.46 -14.71
CA SER A 453 25.54 -1.31 -15.08
C SER A 453 26.45 -1.21 -13.84
N ARG A 454 27.76 -1.29 -14.05
CA ARG A 454 28.76 -0.91 -13.03
C ARG A 454 28.57 0.55 -12.58
N LEU A 455 28.24 1.45 -13.49
CA LEU A 455 28.05 2.86 -13.23
C LEU A 455 26.80 3.12 -12.38
N ARG A 456 25.68 2.44 -12.68
CA ARG A 456 24.49 2.43 -11.82
C ARG A 456 24.84 1.97 -10.42
N PHE A 457 25.55 0.85 -10.29
CA PHE A 457 25.94 0.29 -9.00
C PHE A 457 26.84 1.22 -8.17
N GLN A 458 27.78 1.92 -8.80
CA GLN A 458 28.61 2.92 -8.11
C GLN A 458 27.76 4.08 -7.54
N ASN A 459 26.72 4.50 -8.28
CA ASN A 459 25.81 5.58 -7.92
C ASN A 459 24.59 5.14 -7.08
N MET A 460 24.43 3.85 -6.78
CA MET A 460 23.44 3.37 -5.80
C MET A 460 23.79 3.84 -4.38
N LEU A 461 22.76 4.09 -3.56
CA LEU A 461 22.91 4.32 -2.12
C LEU A 461 23.64 3.15 -1.45
N GLU A 462 24.52 3.43 -0.49
CA GLU A 462 25.30 2.38 0.18
C GLU A 462 24.41 1.44 1.01
N PHE A 463 23.46 2.03 1.74
CA PHE A 463 22.48 1.34 2.59
C PHE A 463 21.05 1.77 2.23
N GLN A 464 20.05 1.03 2.69
CA GLN A 464 18.64 1.39 2.51
C GLN A 464 18.24 2.53 3.46
N THR A 465 17.37 3.43 3.01
CA THR A 465 16.79 4.50 3.83
C THR A 465 16.07 3.92 5.07
N PRO A 466 16.45 4.32 6.31
CA PRO A 466 15.85 3.83 7.54
C PRO A 466 14.33 3.99 7.59
N GLU A 467 13.62 3.03 8.20
CA GLU A 467 12.17 3.10 8.41
C GLU A 467 11.77 4.40 9.13
N LEU A 468 12.60 4.85 10.08
CA LEU A 468 12.42 6.11 10.84
C LEU A 468 12.32 7.37 9.96
N LEU A 469 12.90 7.36 8.75
CA LEU A 469 12.87 8.50 7.83
C LEU A 469 11.76 8.42 6.78
N ARG A 470 11.16 7.23 6.57
CA ARG A 470 10.19 6.98 5.48
C ARG A 470 8.83 6.42 5.92
N MET A 471 8.61 6.15 7.19
CA MET A 471 7.35 5.56 7.71
C MET A 471 6.57 6.52 8.64
N PRO A 472 5.27 6.28 8.89
CA PRO A 472 4.47 7.09 9.82
C PRO A 472 5.03 7.02 11.26
N LEU A 473 5.05 8.16 11.96
CA LEU A 473 5.72 8.30 13.27
C LEU A 473 4.77 8.43 14.48
N GLN A 474 3.45 8.33 14.28
CA GLN A 474 2.43 8.57 15.31
C GLN A 474 2.61 7.67 16.54
N GLU A 475 2.79 6.37 16.32
CA GLU A 475 3.07 5.39 17.37
C GLU A 475 4.38 5.71 18.13
N LEU A 476 5.43 6.07 17.40
CA LEU A 476 6.73 6.45 17.96
C LEU A 476 6.65 7.74 18.79
N CYS A 477 5.80 8.69 18.40
CA CYS A 477 5.55 9.92 19.15
C CYS A 477 4.86 9.66 20.50
N LEU A 478 3.94 8.68 20.59
CA LEU A 478 3.38 8.24 21.88
C LEU A 478 4.46 7.63 22.78
N HIS A 479 5.22 6.65 22.26
CA HIS A 479 6.30 6.01 23.03
C HIS A 479 7.41 7.00 23.42
N THR A 480 7.65 8.04 22.62
CA THR A 480 8.57 9.14 22.96
C THR A 480 8.16 9.84 24.24
N LYS A 481 6.89 10.25 24.40
CA LYS A 481 6.43 10.90 25.65
C LYS A 481 6.46 9.97 26.88
N LEU A 482 6.45 8.65 26.70
CA LEU A 482 6.63 7.69 27.81
C LEU A 482 8.11 7.52 28.25
N LEU A 483 9.08 7.85 27.39
CA LEU A 483 10.51 7.55 27.60
C LEU A 483 11.43 8.78 27.63
N ALA A 484 10.99 9.92 27.11
CA ALA A 484 11.71 11.18 27.12
C ALA A 484 11.71 11.84 28.53
N PRO A 485 12.61 12.79 28.81
CA PRO A 485 12.53 13.63 30.01
C PRO A 485 11.22 14.43 30.04
N VAL A 486 10.74 14.75 31.25
CA VAL A 486 9.60 15.66 31.47
C VAL A 486 9.88 17.00 30.78
N ASN A 487 8.85 17.57 30.13
CA ASN A 487 8.93 18.80 29.32
C ASN A 487 9.84 18.74 28.08
N CYS A 488 10.37 17.57 27.69
CA CYS A 488 11.07 17.41 26.41
C CYS A 488 10.05 17.39 25.25
N PRO A 489 10.21 18.25 24.22
CA PRO A 489 9.45 18.12 22.96
C PRO A 489 9.77 16.80 22.27
N ILE A 490 8.79 16.27 21.53
CA ILE A 490 8.95 14.96 20.85
C ILE A 490 10.01 15.04 19.75
N ALA A 491 10.06 16.16 19.03
CA ALA A 491 11.08 16.42 18.02
C ALA A 491 12.49 16.37 18.63
N ASP A 492 12.73 17.07 19.75
CA ASP A 492 14.05 17.16 20.40
C ASP A 492 14.55 15.80 20.91
N PHE A 493 13.65 14.88 21.27
CA PHE A 493 14.02 13.50 21.58
C PHE A 493 14.36 12.71 20.31
N LEU A 494 13.55 12.80 19.25
CA LEU A 494 13.83 12.08 17.99
C LEU A 494 15.05 12.63 17.23
N MET A 495 15.42 13.89 17.44
CA MET A 495 16.68 14.49 16.99
C MET A 495 17.93 13.80 17.55
N LYS A 496 17.79 12.92 18.56
CA LYS A 496 18.87 12.12 19.13
C LYS A 496 19.14 10.80 18.40
N ALA A 497 18.31 10.39 17.44
CA ALA A 497 18.41 9.09 16.75
C ALA A 497 19.69 8.96 15.90
N PRO A 498 20.08 7.72 15.47
CA PRO A 498 21.24 7.51 14.61
C PRO A 498 21.20 8.37 13.34
N GLU A 499 20.03 8.44 12.70
CA GLU A 499 19.69 9.43 11.68
C GLU A 499 18.31 10.01 12.03
N PRO A 500 18.21 11.31 12.36
CA PRO A 500 16.98 11.88 12.90
C PRO A 500 15.95 12.25 11.82
N PRO A 501 14.65 12.03 12.05
CA PRO A 501 13.60 12.44 11.11
C PRO A 501 13.44 13.97 11.07
N PRO A 502 13.11 14.57 9.90
CA PRO A 502 12.94 16.02 9.81
C PRO A 502 11.79 16.51 10.71
N ALA A 503 12.02 17.59 11.46
CA ALA A 503 11.10 18.06 12.51
C ALA A 503 9.67 18.36 12.02
N LEU A 504 9.48 18.69 10.74
CA LEU A 504 8.14 18.86 10.14
C LEU A 504 7.35 17.55 10.09
N ILE A 505 8.01 16.43 9.79
CA ILE A 505 7.40 15.08 9.76
C ILE A 505 6.92 14.70 11.17
N VAL A 506 7.76 14.96 12.18
CA VAL A 506 7.43 14.74 13.59
C VAL A 506 6.24 15.61 14.01
N ARG A 507 6.25 16.91 13.68
CA ARG A 507 5.13 17.83 13.96
C ARG A 507 3.82 17.37 13.32
N ASN A 508 3.85 16.86 12.09
CA ASN A 508 2.66 16.34 11.41
C ASN A 508 2.13 15.05 12.07
N ALA A 509 3.02 14.16 12.54
CA ALA A 509 2.63 12.98 13.31
C ALA A 509 2.04 13.35 14.68
N VAL A 510 2.63 14.31 15.39
CA VAL A 510 2.12 14.88 16.64
C VAL A 510 0.77 15.56 16.42
N GLN A 511 0.59 16.31 15.33
CA GLN A 511 -0.69 16.93 15.00
C GLN A 511 -1.78 15.89 14.74
N MET A 512 -1.46 14.76 14.10
CA MET A 512 -2.39 13.64 13.96
C MET A 512 -2.81 13.06 15.32
N LEU A 513 -1.88 12.93 16.28
CA LEU A 513 -2.20 12.49 17.64
C LEU A 513 -3.10 13.49 18.39
N LYS A 514 -2.93 14.80 18.16
CA LYS A 514 -3.84 15.84 18.69
C LYS A 514 -5.22 15.74 18.03
N THR A 515 -5.29 15.54 16.72
CA THR A 515 -6.54 15.35 15.96
C THR A 515 -7.36 14.14 16.45
N ILE A 516 -6.73 13.07 16.95
CA ILE A 516 -7.43 11.92 17.54
C ILE A 516 -7.68 12.00 19.05
N ASP A 517 -7.46 13.16 19.70
CA ASP A 517 -7.53 13.40 21.16
C ASP A 517 -6.54 12.54 21.99
N ALA A 518 -5.46 12.02 21.39
CA ALA A 518 -4.43 11.23 22.10
C ALA A 518 -3.37 12.10 22.78
N MET A 519 -3.11 13.29 22.23
CA MET A 519 -2.27 14.34 22.83
C MET A 519 -3.07 15.63 22.98
N ASP A 520 -2.70 16.46 23.96
CA ASP A 520 -3.26 17.80 24.13
C ASP A 520 -2.47 18.86 23.33
N ALA A 521 -2.83 20.14 23.51
CA ALA A 521 -2.17 21.24 22.81
C ALA A 521 -0.64 21.31 23.07
N TRP A 522 -0.18 20.89 24.25
CA TRP A 522 1.21 20.92 24.72
C TRP A 522 1.99 19.63 24.40
N GLU A 523 1.44 18.78 23.53
CA GLU A 523 1.94 17.44 23.18
C GLU A 523 1.80 16.40 24.30
N ASP A 524 1.25 16.74 25.47
CA ASP A 524 1.19 15.81 26.59
C ASP A 524 0.09 14.76 26.40
N LEU A 525 0.37 13.53 26.86
CA LEU A 525 -0.51 12.39 26.69
C LEU A 525 -1.81 12.59 27.46
N THR A 526 -2.93 12.48 26.76
CA THR A 526 -4.25 12.44 27.40
C THR A 526 -4.47 11.08 28.06
N GLU A 527 -5.53 10.96 28.87
CA GLU A 527 -6.04 9.66 29.35
C GLU A 527 -6.21 8.65 28.21
N LEU A 528 -6.64 9.08 27.03
CA LEU A 528 -6.71 8.24 25.83
C LEU A 528 -5.30 7.89 25.35
N GLY A 529 -4.39 8.87 25.21
CA GLY A 529 -3.01 8.66 24.79
C GLY A 529 -2.26 7.62 25.61
N TYR A 530 -2.39 7.63 26.94
CA TYR A 530 -1.81 6.62 27.83
C TYR A 530 -2.37 5.21 27.55
N HIS A 531 -3.68 5.06 27.36
CA HIS A 531 -4.27 3.77 27.02
C HIS A 531 -3.86 3.30 25.61
N LEU A 532 -3.77 4.21 24.63
CA LEU A 532 -3.32 3.87 23.27
C LEU A 532 -1.87 3.38 23.26
N ALA A 533 -0.97 4.02 24.02
CA ALA A 533 0.44 3.64 24.09
C ALA A 533 0.69 2.29 24.81
N ASP A 534 -0.30 1.75 25.53
CA ASP A 534 -0.27 0.44 26.19
C ASP A 534 -0.94 -0.68 25.36
N LEU A 535 -1.58 -0.35 24.22
CA LEU A 535 -2.18 -1.33 23.32
C LEU A 535 -1.20 -1.73 22.20
N PRO A 536 -1.04 -3.03 21.88
CA PRO A 536 -0.11 -3.51 20.85
C PRO A 536 -0.70 -3.39 19.43
N VAL A 537 -1.22 -2.22 19.07
CA VAL A 537 -1.77 -1.86 17.75
C VAL A 537 -1.59 -0.35 17.52
N GLU A 538 -1.62 0.08 16.25
CA GLU A 538 -1.52 1.52 15.94
C GLU A 538 -2.58 2.38 16.65
N PRO A 539 -2.29 3.67 16.97
CA PRO A 539 -3.14 4.48 17.84
C PRO A 539 -4.60 4.62 17.37
N HIS A 540 -4.81 4.65 16.05
CA HIS A 540 -6.12 4.77 15.44
C HIS A 540 -6.96 3.49 15.63
N LEU A 541 -6.34 2.31 15.47
CA LEU A 541 -6.93 0.99 15.78
C LEU A 541 -7.16 0.80 17.29
N GLY A 542 -6.26 1.33 18.13
CA GLY A 542 -6.46 1.36 19.58
C GLY A 542 -7.71 2.17 19.96
N LYS A 543 -7.89 3.36 19.35
CA LYS A 543 -9.08 4.21 19.56
C LYS A 543 -10.36 3.50 19.09
N MET A 544 -10.32 2.84 17.93
CA MET A 544 -11.39 1.99 17.40
C MET A 544 -11.87 0.94 18.43
N VAL A 545 -10.93 0.22 19.03
CA VAL A 545 -11.19 -0.84 20.00
C VAL A 545 -11.71 -0.29 21.34
N LEU A 546 -11.14 0.82 21.83
CA LEU A 546 -11.63 1.48 23.05
C LEU A 546 -13.05 2.05 22.87
N CYS A 547 -13.35 2.63 21.71
CA CYS A 547 -14.71 3.03 21.35
C CYS A 547 -15.68 1.84 21.33
N ALA A 548 -15.25 0.68 20.80
CA ALA A 548 -16.07 -0.53 20.77
C ALA A 548 -16.38 -1.12 22.16
N VAL A 549 -15.49 -0.98 23.15
CA VAL A 549 -15.79 -1.33 24.56
C VAL A 549 -16.93 -0.46 25.09
N VAL A 550 -16.92 0.84 24.82
CA VAL A 550 -17.94 1.79 25.30
C VAL A 550 -19.25 1.63 24.54
N LEU A 551 -19.21 1.38 23.23
CA LEU A 551 -20.37 1.06 22.40
C LEU A 551 -20.90 -0.36 22.60
N LYS A 552 -20.25 -1.19 23.44
CA LYS A 552 -20.56 -2.60 23.72
C LYS A 552 -20.67 -3.47 22.45
N CYS A 553 -19.78 -3.21 21.49
CA CYS A 553 -19.67 -3.92 20.21
C CYS A 553 -18.27 -4.54 19.99
N LEU A 554 -17.59 -4.97 21.06
CA LEU A 554 -16.16 -5.22 21.08
C LEU A 554 -15.69 -6.32 20.11
N ASP A 555 -16.31 -7.50 20.10
CA ASP A 555 -15.74 -8.69 19.44
C ASP A 555 -15.57 -8.56 17.89
N PRO A 556 -16.54 -8.04 17.11
CA PRO A 556 -16.31 -7.79 15.69
C PRO A 556 -15.19 -6.77 15.45
N ILE A 557 -15.13 -5.69 16.24
CA ILE A 557 -14.06 -4.68 16.13
C ILE A 557 -12.70 -5.25 16.52
N LEU A 558 -12.63 -6.10 17.55
CA LEU A 558 -11.40 -6.76 17.97
C LEU A 558 -10.85 -7.67 16.85
N THR A 559 -11.73 -8.34 16.09
CA THR A 559 -11.34 -9.10 14.88
C THR A 559 -10.81 -8.18 13.79
N ILE A 560 -11.54 -7.10 13.47
CA ILE A 560 -11.16 -6.17 12.40
C ILE A 560 -9.82 -5.50 12.74
N ALA A 561 -9.66 -4.94 13.94
CA ALA A 561 -8.43 -4.32 14.42
C ALA A 561 -7.22 -5.25 14.32
N CYS A 562 -7.33 -6.50 14.78
CA CYS A 562 -6.22 -7.46 14.70
C CYS A 562 -5.92 -7.92 13.26
N THR A 563 -6.86 -7.76 12.34
CA THR A 563 -6.65 -8.07 10.91
C THR A 563 -5.94 -6.92 10.19
N LEU A 564 -6.34 -5.68 10.47
CA LEU A 564 -5.71 -4.47 9.93
C LEU A 564 -4.29 -4.27 10.48
N ALA A 565 -4.08 -4.46 11.78
CA ALA A 565 -2.80 -4.28 12.48
C ALA A 565 -1.67 -5.26 12.07
N TYR A 566 -1.92 -6.19 11.13
CA TYR A 566 -0.90 -7.15 10.68
C TYR A 566 -0.91 -7.35 9.17
N ARG A 567 -1.98 -7.94 8.61
CA ARG A 567 -2.01 -8.35 7.21
C ARG A 567 -3.41 -8.69 6.73
N ASP A 568 -3.73 -8.23 5.52
CA ASP A 568 -4.87 -8.76 4.76
C ASP A 568 -4.76 -10.30 4.64
N PRO A 569 -5.75 -11.08 5.09
CA PRO A 569 -5.69 -12.53 5.10
C PRO A 569 -5.99 -13.15 3.74
N PHE A 570 -6.48 -12.37 2.76
CA PHE A 570 -6.70 -12.84 1.39
C PHE A 570 -5.37 -12.92 0.63
N VAL A 571 -4.97 -14.13 0.26
CA VAL A 571 -3.73 -14.36 -0.48
C VAL A 571 -3.86 -13.97 -1.95
N LEU A 572 -2.74 -13.57 -2.55
CA LEU A 572 -2.67 -13.47 -4.01
C LEU A 572 -2.67 -14.90 -4.58
N PRO A 573 -3.57 -15.23 -5.53
CA PRO A 573 -3.65 -16.57 -6.09
C PRO A 573 -2.40 -16.91 -6.90
N THR A 574 -2.07 -18.19 -7.02
CA THR A 574 -0.89 -18.61 -7.80
C THR A 574 -1.10 -18.50 -9.32
N GLN A 575 -2.35 -18.44 -9.80
CA GLN A 575 -2.68 -18.35 -11.23
C GLN A 575 -3.42 -17.05 -11.56
N ALA A 576 -3.06 -16.40 -12.68
CA ALA A 576 -3.71 -15.16 -13.12
C ALA A 576 -5.22 -15.32 -13.38
N SER A 577 -5.63 -16.47 -13.93
CA SER A 577 -7.02 -16.89 -14.14
C SER A 577 -7.87 -16.83 -12.86
N GLN A 578 -7.28 -17.15 -11.71
CA GLN A 578 -7.95 -17.19 -10.42
C GLN A 578 -8.14 -15.79 -9.79
N LYS A 579 -7.50 -14.73 -10.31
CA LYS A 579 -7.61 -13.34 -9.79
C LYS A 579 -9.08 -12.88 -9.69
N ARG A 580 -9.91 -13.21 -10.69
CA ARG A 580 -11.36 -12.92 -10.65
C ARG A 580 -12.12 -13.79 -9.63
N ALA A 581 -11.73 -15.04 -9.44
CA ALA A 581 -12.36 -15.94 -8.46
C ALA A 581 -12.06 -15.51 -7.02
N ALA A 582 -10.82 -15.11 -6.73
CA ALA A 582 -10.41 -14.59 -5.43
C ALA A 582 -11.17 -13.30 -5.05
N MET A 583 -11.28 -12.34 -5.98
CA MET A 583 -12.08 -11.13 -5.76
C MET A 583 -13.57 -11.43 -5.54
N LEU A 584 -14.14 -12.42 -6.25
CA LEU A 584 -15.52 -12.85 -6.03
C LEU A 584 -15.71 -13.52 -4.66
N CYS A 585 -14.71 -14.25 -4.16
CA CYS A 585 -14.73 -14.81 -2.81
C CYS A 585 -14.69 -13.71 -1.75
N ARG A 586 -13.81 -12.70 -1.88
CA ARG A 586 -13.83 -11.50 -1.01
C ARG A 586 -15.20 -10.81 -1.03
N LYS A 587 -15.79 -10.60 -2.23
CA LYS A 587 -17.09 -9.94 -2.40
C LYS A 587 -18.25 -10.72 -1.74
N ARG A 588 -18.21 -12.06 -1.71
CA ARG A 588 -19.21 -12.90 -1.01
C ARG A 588 -19.26 -12.65 0.50
N PHE A 589 -18.12 -12.38 1.15
CA PHE A 589 -18.08 -12.11 2.60
C PHE A 589 -18.68 -10.74 2.99
N THR A 590 -18.90 -9.82 2.05
CA THR A 590 -19.51 -8.50 2.34
C THR A 590 -20.99 -8.55 2.67
N ALA A 591 -21.72 -9.54 2.14
CA ALA A 591 -23.18 -9.63 2.18
C ALA A 591 -23.93 -8.30 1.88
N GLY A 592 -23.45 -7.53 0.89
CA GLY A 592 -24.13 -6.32 0.42
C GLY A 592 -23.95 -5.08 1.32
N THR A 593 -23.19 -5.17 2.41
CA THR A 593 -23.03 -4.08 3.40
C THR A 593 -22.12 -2.91 2.98
N PHE A 594 -21.68 -2.88 1.71
CA PHE A 594 -20.75 -1.89 1.15
C PHE A 594 -19.48 -1.68 2.02
N SER A 595 -18.88 -2.78 2.49
CA SER A 595 -17.75 -2.76 3.43
C SER A 595 -16.72 -3.87 3.17
N ASP A 596 -15.44 -3.48 3.04
CA ASP A 596 -14.31 -4.42 3.13
C ASP A 596 -14.10 -4.94 4.56
N HIS A 597 -14.33 -4.10 5.59
CA HIS A 597 -14.22 -4.51 7.00
C HIS A 597 -15.17 -5.67 7.35
N MET A 598 -16.39 -5.69 6.79
CA MET A 598 -17.31 -6.83 6.86
C MET A 598 -16.72 -8.09 6.22
N ALA A 599 -16.02 -7.95 5.09
CA ALA A 599 -15.40 -9.09 4.42
C ALA A 599 -14.26 -9.70 5.24
N LEU A 600 -13.45 -8.88 5.93
CA LEU A 600 -12.44 -9.34 6.88
C LEU A 600 -13.08 -10.10 8.06
N LEU A 601 -14.06 -9.49 8.71
CA LEU A 601 -14.79 -10.07 9.85
C LEU A 601 -15.41 -11.43 9.50
N ARG A 602 -16.18 -11.50 8.42
CA ARG A 602 -16.89 -12.72 8.02
C ARG A 602 -15.97 -13.80 7.47
N ALA A 603 -14.85 -13.44 6.82
CA ALA A 603 -13.83 -14.41 6.44
C ALA A 603 -13.19 -15.08 7.66
N PHE A 604 -12.88 -14.30 8.71
CA PHE A 604 -12.35 -14.82 9.97
C PHE A 604 -13.38 -15.70 10.72
N GLN A 605 -14.62 -15.24 10.88
CA GLN A 605 -15.69 -16.00 11.55
C GLN A 605 -15.97 -17.33 10.84
N ALA A 606 -16.06 -17.32 9.50
CA ALA A 606 -16.29 -18.52 8.71
C ALA A 606 -15.08 -19.48 8.72
N TRP A 607 -13.84 -18.97 8.70
CA TRP A 607 -12.64 -19.78 8.89
C TRP A 607 -12.60 -20.44 10.27
N GLN A 608 -12.93 -19.70 11.33
CA GLN A 608 -12.91 -20.25 12.68
C GLN A 608 -13.99 -21.34 12.87
N LYS A 609 -15.16 -21.20 12.22
CA LYS A 609 -16.12 -22.31 12.14
C LYS A 609 -15.53 -23.51 11.41
N ALA A 610 -14.94 -23.31 10.23
CA ALA A 610 -14.29 -24.41 9.49
C ALA A 610 -13.18 -25.09 10.32
N ARG A 611 -12.49 -24.36 11.21
CA ARG A 611 -11.54 -24.91 12.19
C ARG A 611 -12.21 -25.71 13.31
N SER A 612 -13.30 -25.23 13.91
CA SER A 612 -14.05 -26.03 14.90
C SER A 612 -14.68 -27.28 14.31
N ASP A 613 -14.89 -27.27 12.99
CA ASP A 613 -15.46 -28.36 12.21
C ASP A 613 -14.38 -29.25 11.55
N GLY A 614 -13.08 -28.94 11.72
CA GLY A 614 -11.93 -29.75 11.27
C GLY A 614 -11.55 -29.69 9.78
N TRP A 615 -11.97 -28.67 9.03
CA TRP A 615 -11.73 -28.52 7.59
C TRP A 615 -11.16 -27.15 7.17
N GLU A 616 -10.43 -26.47 8.07
CA GLU A 616 -9.95 -25.10 7.87
C GLU A 616 -8.99 -24.94 6.67
N ARG A 617 -8.21 -25.99 6.34
CA ARG A 617 -7.33 -26.00 5.16
C ARG A 617 -8.12 -25.88 3.87
N ALA A 618 -9.11 -26.76 3.70
CA ALA A 618 -9.99 -26.76 2.53
C ALA A 618 -10.83 -25.46 2.46
N PHE A 619 -11.20 -24.88 3.62
CA PHE A 619 -11.81 -23.55 3.66
C PHE A 619 -10.86 -22.45 3.18
N CYS A 620 -9.62 -22.42 3.66
CA CYS A 620 -8.60 -21.45 3.25
C CYS A 620 -8.27 -21.53 1.76
N GLU A 621 -8.06 -22.74 1.24
CA GLU A 621 -7.81 -22.98 -0.19
C GLU A 621 -8.99 -22.52 -1.05
N LYS A 622 -10.22 -22.91 -0.71
CA LYS A 622 -11.45 -22.57 -1.46
C LYS A 622 -11.76 -21.07 -1.50
N ASN A 623 -11.35 -20.32 -0.47
CA ASN A 623 -11.68 -18.89 -0.32
C ASN A 623 -10.49 -17.95 -0.54
N PHE A 624 -9.32 -18.48 -0.94
CA PHE A 624 -8.08 -17.73 -1.13
C PHE A 624 -7.62 -17.00 0.15
N LEU A 625 -7.56 -17.72 1.27
CA LEU A 625 -7.13 -17.20 2.57
C LEU A 625 -5.83 -17.86 3.07
N SER A 626 -5.04 -17.13 3.85
CA SER A 626 -3.84 -17.63 4.52
C SER A 626 -4.17 -18.19 5.91
N GLN A 627 -4.06 -19.52 6.10
CA GLN A 627 -4.22 -20.13 7.43
C GLN A 627 -3.24 -19.52 8.44
N ALA A 628 -1.96 -19.37 8.06
CA ALA A 628 -0.93 -18.81 8.96
C ALA A 628 -1.24 -17.38 9.40
N THR A 629 -1.82 -16.55 8.52
CA THR A 629 -2.28 -15.20 8.89
C THR A 629 -3.44 -15.26 9.87
N MET A 630 -4.41 -16.16 9.66
CA MET A 630 -5.55 -16.34 10.56
C MET A 630 -5.15 -16.85 11.96
N GLU A 631 -4.14 -17.74 12.06
CA GLU A 631 -3.55 -18.15 13.35
C GLU A 631 -2.96 -16.95 14.11
N ILE A 632 -2.20 -16.09 13.42
CA ILE A 632 -1.59 -14.88 14.01
C ILE A 632 -2.67 -13.90 14.48
N ILE A 633 -3.74 -13.72 13.71
CA ILE A 633 -4.89 -12.88 14.10
C ILE A 633 -5.58 -13.42 15.38
N ILE A 634 -5.65 -14.74 15.59
CA ILE A 634 -6.09 -15.32 16.88
C ILE A 634 -5.13 -14.96 18.02
N GLY A 635 -3.81 -15.04 17.79
CA GLY A 635 -2.80 -14.65 18.77
C GLY A 635 -2.95 -13.19 19.19
N MET A 636 -3.02 -12.28 18.20
CA MET A 636 -3.21 -10.84 18.43
C MET A 636 -4.54 -10.53 19.12
N ARG A 637 -5.66 -11.15 18.70
CA ARG A 637 -6.95 -11.03 19.43
C ARG A 637 -6.83 -11.42 20.89
N THR A 638 -6.07 -12.47 21.19
CA THR A 638 -5.89 -13.00 22.55
C THR A 638 -5.02 -12.06 23.39
N GLN A 639 -3.93 -11.55 22.82
CA GLN A 639 -3.05 -10.57 23.46
C GLN A 639 -3.77 -9.23 23.71
N LEU A 640 -4.47 -8.69 22.72
CA LEU A 640 -5.18 -7.42 22.79
C LEU A 640 -6.35 -7.48 23.79
N LEU A 641 -7.12 -8.58 23.80
CA LEU A 641 -8.12 -8.83 24.86
C LEU A 641 -7.48 -9.03 26.24
N GLY A 642 -6.26 -9.56 26.30
CA GLY A 642 -5.45 -9.62 27.50
C GLY A 642 -5.14 -8.24 28.07
N GLN A 643 -4.67 -7.30 27.23
CA GLN A 643 -4.39 -5.93 27.67
C GLN A 643 -5.67 -5.15 28.05
N LEU A 644 -6.77 -5.30 27.30
CA LEU A 644 -8.06 -4.73 27.70
C LEU A 644 -8.56 -5.24 29.06
N ARG A 645 -8.15 -6.44 29.49
CA ARG A 645 -8.42 -6.96 30.84
C ARG A 645 -7.46 -6.39 31.89
N ALA A 646 -6.18 -6.29 31.56
CA ALA A 646 -5.16 -5.70 32.45
C ALA A 646 -5.48 -4.24 32.77
N SER A 647 -5.83 -3.44 31.75
CA SER A 647 -6.26 -2.04 31.89
C SER A 647 -7.70 -1.85 32.39
N GLY A 648 -8.39 -2.93 32.82
CA GLY A 648 -9.70 -2.86 33.46
C GLY A 648 -10.90 -2.56 32.55
N PHE A 649 -10.71 -2.41 31.23
CA PHE A 649 -11.79 -2.17 30.27
C PHE A 649 -12.73 -3.38 30.10
N VAL A 650 -12.21 -4.60 30.24
CA VAL A 650 -12.98 -5.85 30.19
C VAL A 650 -12.76 -6.63 31.49
N ARG A 651 -13.83 -6.84 32.25
CA ARG A 651 -13.79 -7.52 33.55
C ARG A 651 -13.97 -9.03 33.41
N ALA A 652 -13.57 -9.78 34.43
CA ALA A 652 -13.70 -11.24 34.43
C ALA A 652 -15.15 -11.72 34.64
N ARG A 653 -15.96 -10.99 35.42
CA ARG A 653 -17.35 -11.31 35.77
C ARG A 653 -18.15 -10.03 36.08
N GLY A 654 -19.45 -10.04 35.78
CA GLY A 654 -20.40 -8.98 36.14
C GLY A 654 -20.52 -7.88 35.07
N GLY A 655 -21.09 -6.72 35.42
CA GLY A 655 -21.14 -5.56 34.51
C GLY A 655 -19.73 -5.15 34.07
N GLY A 656 -19.53 -4.95 32.77
CA GLY A 656 -18.22 -4.83 32.13
C GLY A 656 -17.53 -6.15 31.77
N ASP A 657 -18.14 -7.33 31.96
CA ASP A 657 -17.56 -8.60 31.48
C ASP A 657 -17.66 -8.77 29.95
N ILE A 658 -17.01 -9.81 29.42
CA ILE A 658 -16.91 -10.06 27.97
C ILE A 658 -18.26 -10.24 27.26
N ARG A 659 -19.37 -10.47 27.99
CA ARG A 659 -20.73 -10.48 27.42
C ARG A 659 -21.35 -9.09 27.44
N ASP A 660 -21.15 -8.33 28.52
CA ASP A 660 -21.66 -6.97 28.66
C ASP A 660 -21.03 -6.00 27.64
N VAL A 661 -19.73 -6.13 27.35
CA VAL A 661 -19.05 -5.33 26.30
C VAL A 661 -19.38 -5.80 24.86
N ASN A 662 -20.37 -6.69 24.70
CA ASN A 662 -20.79 -7.28 23.44
C ASN A 662 -22.32 -7.30 23.23
N THR A 663 -23.12 -6.62 24.06
CA THR A 663 -24.59 -6.61 23.92
C THR A 663 -25.06 -6.07 22.57
N ASN A 664 -24.25 -5.25 21.92
CA ASN A 664 -24.58 -4.55 20.68
C ASN A 664 -23.78 -5.07 19.48
N SER A 665 -23.00 -6.15 19.63
CA SER A 665 -22.11 -6.66 18.58
C SER A 665 -22.83 -7.25 17.35
N GLU A 666 -24.13 -7.54 17.46
CA GLU A 666 -24.98 -7.89 16.30
C GLU A 666 -25.49 -6.65 15.54
N ASN A 667 -25.37 -5.43 16.08
CA ASN A 667 -25.82 -4.21 15.41
C ASN A 667 -24.69 -3.61 14.56
N TRP A 668 -24.87 -3.56 13.24
CA TRP A 668 -23.81 -3.16 12.31
C TRP A 668 -23.58 -1.66 12.30
N ALA A 669 -24.63 -0.84 12.46
CA ALA A 669 -24.50 0.62 12.60
C ALA A 669 -23.63 0.99 13.81
N VAL A 670 -23.78 0.29 14.93
CA VAL A 670 -22.99 0.48 16.16
C VAL A 670 -21.55 -0.02 15.99
N VAL A 671 -21.32 -1.05 15.17
CA VAL A 671 -19.96 -1.48 14.79
C VAL A 671 -19.33 -0.45 13.84
N LYS A 672 -20.07 0.09 12.86
CA LYS A 672 -19.57 1.19 12.01
C LYS A 672 -19.25 2.45 12.80
N ALA A 673 -20.02 2.80 13.82
CA ALA A 673 -19.69 3.91 14.71
C ALA A 673 -18.32 3.75 15.40
N ALA A 674 -17.97 2.53 15.83
CA ALA A 674 -16.64 2.24 16.35
C ALA A 674 -15.56 2.34 15.25
N LEU A 675 -15.81 1.81 14.04
CA LEU A 675 -14.91 1.96 12.89
C LEU A 675 -14.66 3.44 12.55
N VAL A 676 -15.72 4.26 12.49
CA VAL A 676 -15.66 5.71 12.20
C VAL A 676 -14.84 6.47 13.26
N ALA A 677 -15.08 6.18 14.54
CA ALA A 677 -14.33 6.77 15.64
C ALA A 677 -12.83 6.39 15.68
N GLY A 678 -12.49 5.24 15.08
CA GLY A 678 -11.11 4.77 14.92
C GLY A 678 -10.42 5.28 13.66
N MET A 679 -11.15 5.39 12.55
CA MET A 679 -10.59 5.77 11.24
C MET A 679 -10.43 7.28 11.07
N TYR A 680 -11.22 8.12 11.75
CA TYR A 680 -11.06 9.59 11.66
C TYR A 680 -9.59 10.03 11.90
N PRO A 681 -8.97 10.81 10.98
CA PRO A 681 -9.56 11.59 9.88
C PRO A 681 -9.59 10.93 8.49
N ASN A 682 -9.41 9.61 8.36
CA ASN A 682 -9.45 8.85 7.11
C ASN A 682 -10.89 8.71 6.55
N LEU A 683 -11.40 9.86 6.09
CA LEU A 683 -12.72 10.05 5.51
C LEU A 683 -12.61 10.48 4.05
N VAL A 684 -13.62 10.09 3.26
CA VAL A 684 -13.85 10.53 1.90
C VAL A 684 -15.33 10.88 1.74
N HIS A 685 -15.60 12.01 1.09
CA HIS A 685 -16.93 12.43 0.65
C HIS A 685 -17.18 11.96 -0.80
N VAL A 686 -18.45 11.70 -1.12
CA VAL A 686 -18.92 11.38 -2.46
C VAL A 686 -19.49 12.64 -3.10
N ASP A 687 -18.74 13.21 -4.04
CA ASP A 687 -19.28 14.22 -4.94
C ASP A 687 -20.16 13.50 -5.99
N ARG A 688 -21.48 13.66 -5.87
CA ARG A 688 -22.46 13.05 -6.79
C ARG A 688 -22.59 13.80 -8.12
N GLU A 689 -22.27 15.08 -8.16
CA GLU A 689 -22.37 15.93 -9.35
C GLU A 689 -21.24 15.59 -10.33
N ASN A 690 -19.99 15.63 -9.84
CA ASN A 690 -18.80 15.32 -10.61
C ASN A 690 -18.47 13.81 -10.64
N VAL A 691 -19.22 12.99 -9.89
CA VAL A 691 -19.04 11.53 -9.73
C VAL A 691 -17.60 11.17 -9.31
N VAL A 692 -17.08 11.88 -8.32
CA VAL A 692 -15.73 11.68 -7.77
C VAL A 692 -15.74 11.45 -6.26
N LEU A 693 -14.64 10.89 -5.78
CA LEU A 693 -14.34 10.76 -4.36
C LEU A 693 -13.39 11.87 -3.96
N THR A 694 -13.75 12.69 -2.96
CA THR A 694 -12.94 13.79 -2.45
C THR A 694 -12.50 13.50 -1.01
N GLY A 695 -11.23 13.75 -0.72
CA GLY A 695 -10.68 13.76 0.63
C GLY A 695 -10.27 15.17 1.08
N PRO A 696 -9.93 15.39 2.35
CA PRO A 696 -9.61 16.73 2.89
C PRO A 696 -8.41 17.41 2.21
N LYS A 697 -7.49 16.63 1.61
CA LYS A 697 -6.36 17.13 0.79
C LYS A 697 -6.41 16.68 -0.68
N GLU A 698 -7.14 15.61 -0.97
CA GLU A 698 -7.09 14.92 -2.26
C GLU A 698 -8.38 15.16 -3.06
N LYS A 699 -8.32 16.04 -4.06
CA LYS A 699 -9.49 16.41 -4.90
C LYS A 699 -10.02 15.26 -5.78
N LYS A 700 -9.28 14.16 -5.97
CA LYS A 700 -9.72 13.03 -6.81
C LYS A 700 -9.11 11.70 -6.38
N VAL A 701 -9.90 10.93 -5.64
CA VAL A 701 -9.54 9.61 -5.08
C VAL A 701 -10.16 8.47 -5.91
N ARG A 702 -9.56 7.28 -5.87
CA ARG A 702 -10.11 6.03 -6.44
C ARG A 702 -10.22 4.93 -5.39
N PHE A 703 -11.10 3.95 -5.61
CA PHE A 703 -11.03 2.68 -4.88
C PHE A 703 -9.84 1.85 -5.37
N HIS A 704 -8.99 1.36 -4.46
CA HIS A 704 -7.92 0.43 -4.82
C HIS A 704 -8.49 -0.89 -5.39
N PRO A 705 -7.90 -1.52 -6.43
CA PRO A 705 -8.47 -2.71 -7.10
C PRO A 705 -8.68 -3.97 -6.24
N THR A 706 -8.23 -3.98 -4.98
CA THR A 706 -8.52 -5.05 -4.00
C THR A 706 -9.73 -4.77 -3.13
N SER A 707 -10.26 -3.54 -3.12
CA SER A 707 -11.49 -3.19 -2.40
C SER A 707 -12.70 -3.80 -3.09
N VAL A 708 -13.61 -4.37 -2.32
CA VAL A 708 -14.90 -4.87 -2.82
C VAL A 708 -15.81 -3.76 -3.37
N LEU A 709 -15.57 -2.49 -3.01
CA LEU A 709 -16.27 -1.31 -3.54
C LEU A 709 -15.74 -0.90 -4.94
N SER A 710 -14.57 -1.37 -5.37
CA SER A 710 -14.00 -1.03 -6.69
C SER A 710 -14.72 -1.65 -7.89
N GLN A 711 -15.79 -2.44 -7.67
CA GLN A 711 -16.46 -3.23 -8.70
C GLN A 711 -17.97 -2.96 -8.73
N PRO A 712 -18.54 -2.50 -9.86
CA PRO A 712 -20.00 -2.41 -10.02
C PRO A 712 -20.66 -3.79 -9.88
N GLN A 713 -21.99 -3.81 -9.73
CA GLN A 713 -22.71 -5.04 -9.40
C GLN A 713 -22.91 -6.01 -10.59
N TYR A 714 -22.58 -5.60 -11.83
CA TYR A 714 -22.94 -6.33 -13.05
C TYR A 714 -21.76 -6.73 -13.96
N LYS A 715 -22.04 -7.64 -14.91
CA LYS A 715 -21.06 -8.30 -15.79
C LYS A 715 -20.58 -7.36 -16.91
N LYS A 716 -19.29 -7.50 -17.30
CA LYS A 716 -18.67 -6.93 -18.53
C LYS A 716 -18.88 -5.42 -18.75
N ILE A 717 -18.15 -4.57 -18.03
CA ILE A 717 -17.98 -3.14 -18.34
C ILE A 717 -16.46 -2.84 -18.41
N PRO A 718 -15.96 -2.01 -19.34
CA PRO A 718 -14.54 -1.66 -19.44
C PRO A 718 -14.02 -0.85 -18.24
N PRO A 719 -12.69 -0.80 -17.99
CA PRO A 719 -12.14 -0.33 -16.72
C PRO A 719 -12.45 1.13 -16.34
N ALA A 720 -12.54 2.03 -17.32
CA ALA A 720 -12.78 3.46 -17.06
C ALA A 720 -14.15 3.72 -16.43
N ASN A 721 -15.22 3.16 -17.02
CA ASN A 721 -16.60 3.42 -16.59
C ASN A 721 -16.96 2.67 -15.30
N GLY A 722 -16.16 1.66 -14.91
CA GLY A 722 -16.37 0.88 -13.70
C GLY A 722 -16.30 1.71 -12.41
N GLN A 723 -15.48 2.76 -12.35
CA GLN A 723 -15.39 3.62 -11.16
C GLN A 723 -16.65 4.50 -11.01
N ALA A 724 -17.09 5.17 -12.07
CA ALA A 724 -18.26 6.06 -12.00
C ALA A 724 -19.52 5.30 -11.55
N ALA A 725 -19.77 4.13 -12.16
CA ALA A 725 -20.87 3.25 -11.77
C ALA A 725 -20.74 2.71 -10.32
N ALA A 726 -19.52 2.52 -9.82
CA ALA A 726 -19.29 2.09 -8.43
C ALA A 726 -19.56 3.23 -7.42
N ILE A 727 -19.26 4.48 -7.78
CA ILE A 727 -19.56 5.68 -6.96
C ILE A 727 -21.07 5.96 -6.96
N GLN A 728 -21.73 5.93 -8.12
CA GLN A 728 -23.18 6.12 -8.24
C GLN A 728 -23.98 5.06 -7.46
N ALA A 729 -23.45 3.84 -7.33
CA ALA A 729 -24.06 2.75 -6.56
C ALA A 729 -23.85 2.84 -5.04
N LEU A 730 -23.25 3.91 -4.51
CA LEU A 730 -23.08 4.09 -3.06
C LEU A 730 -24.39 4.57 -2.39
N PRO A 731 -24.84 3.92 -1.31
CA PRO A 731 -26.09 4.28 -0.61
C PRO A 731 -25.94 5.53 0.26
N THR A 732 -24.72 5.97 0.56
CA THR A 732 -24.42 7.14 1.40
C THR A 732 -23.24 7.92 0.84
N ASP A 733 -23.14 9.19 1.23
CA ASP A 733 -22.17 10.13 0.66
C ASP A 733 -20.84 10.18 1.43
N TRP A 734 -20.67 9.27 2.38
CA TRP A 734 -19.50 9.21 3.26
C TRP A 734 -18.89 7.82 3.29
N LEU A 735 -17.57 7.78 3.14
CA LEU A 735 -16.73 6.59 3.19
C LEU A 735 -15.65 6.78 4.27
N ILE A 736 -15.42 5.73 5.06
CA ILE A 736 -14.15 5.56 5.80
C ILE A 736 -13.22 4.63 5.03
N TYR A 737 -11.92 4.81 5.23
CA TYR A 737 -10.88 3.93 4.70
C TYR A 737 -9.76 3.69 5.72
N ASP A 738 -9.00 2.63 5.51
CA ASP A 738 -7.88 2.19 6.34
C ASP A 738 -6.58 2.88 5.88
N GLU A 739 -6.02 2.44 4.74
CA GLU A 739 -4.83 3.06 4.12
C GLU A 739 -5.18 3.80 2.82
N MET A 740 -4.69 5.03 2.64
CA MET A 740 -4.62 5.68 1.32
C MET A 740 -3.27 5.38 0.67
N THR A 741 -3.28 4.86 -0.56
CA THR A 741 -2.09 4.50 -1.33
C THR A 741 -1.97 5.28 -2.64
N ARG A 742 -0.86 5.98 -2.85
CA ARG A 742 -0.53 6.67 -4.11
C ARG A 742 0.36 5.79 -4.99
N ALA A 743 -0.08 5.62 -6.23
CA ALA A 743 0.71 5.02 -7.31
C ALA A 743 0.70 6.00 -8.49
N HIS A 744 1.88 6.49 -8.89
CA HIS A 744 2.01 7.63 -9.81
C HIS A 744 1.15 8.83 -9.35
N ARG A 745 0.46 9.52 -10.27
CA ARG A 745 -0.31 10.75 -10.00
C ARG A 745 -1.65 10.53 -9.24
N ILE A 746 -2.05 9.30 -8.91
CA ILE A 746 -3.41 8.99 -8.40
C ILE A 746 -3.41 8.37 -7.00
N ALA A 747 -4.27 8.89 -6.11
CA ALA A 747 -4.53 8.36 -4.78
C ALA A 747 -5.63 7.28 -4.79
N ASN A 748 -5.39 6.15 -4.10
CA ASN A 748 -6.27 4.98 -4.07
C ASN A 748 -6.51 4.52 -2.63
N ILE A 749 -7.76 4.58 -2.15
CA ILE A 749 -8.14 4.13 -0.80
C ILE A 749 -8.33 2.62 -0.71
N ARG A 750 -7.92 2.04 0.42
CA ARG A 750 -7.98 0.61 0.76
C ARG A 750 -8.90 0.38 1.95
N CYS A 751 -9.44 -0.84 2.05
CA CYS A 751 -10.36 -1.27 3.12
C CYS A 751 -11.48 -0.25 3.40
N CYS A 752 -12.35 -0.04 2.41
CA CYS A 752 -13.33 1.04 2.44
C CYS A 752 -14.65 0.58 3.09
N SER A 753 -15.44 1.51 3.64
CA SER A 753 -16.81 1.23 4.10
C SER A 753 -17.74 2.43 4.01
N ALA A 754 -18.94 2.23 3.46
CA ALA A 754 -20.00 3.24 3.41
C ALA A 754 -20.62 3.47 4.80
N VAL A 755 -20.68 4.73 5.23
CA VAL A 755 -21.16 5.19 6.53
C VAL A 755 -22.14 6.35 6.35
N THR A 756 -23.02 6.59 7.33
CA THR A 756 -24.05 7.62 7.24
C THR A 756 -23.56 8.98 7.75
N PRO A 757 -24.10 10.12 7.28
CA PRO A 757 -23.72 11.46 7.73
C PRO A 757 -23.79 11.61 9.25
N VAL A 758 -24.86 11.10 9.89
CA VAL A 758 -25.01 11.14 11.35
C VAL A 758 -23.94 10.32 12.08
N THR A 759 -23.48 9.20 11.51
CA THR A 759 -22.37 8.43 12.09
C THR A 759 -21.06 9.22 12.06
N VAL A 760 -20.75 9.88 10.94
CA VAL A 760 -19.58 10.78 10.86
C VAL A 760 -19.72 11.91 11.88
N LEU A 761 -20.89 12.55 11.94
CA LEU A 761 -21.13 13.72 12.78
C LEU A 761 -20.98 13.44 14.28
N VAL A 762 -21.43 12.29 14.77
CA VAL A 762 -21.36 11.95 16.21
C VAL A 762 -19.95 11.51 16.64
N PHE A 763 -19.14 10.94 15.74
CA PHE A 763 -17.90 10.23 16.10
C PHE A 763 -16.59 10.81 15.52
N CYS A 764 -16.62 11.71 14.53
CA CYS A 764 -15.45 12.35 13.91
C CYS A 764 -15.18 13.76 14.47
N GLY A 765 -13.96 14.29 14.36
CA GLY A 765 -13.62 15.62 14.91
C GLY A 765 -13.36 15.60 16.42
N PRO A 766 -12.73 16.66 16.98
CA PRO A 766 -12.31 16.74 18.38
C PRO A 766 -13.46 16.58 19.39
N ALA A 767 -13.15 16.00 20.54
CA ALA A 767 -14.12 15.75 21.61
C ALA A 767 -14.75 17.01 22.23
N ARG A 768 -14.13 18.19 22.00
CA ARG A 768 -14.67 19.51 22.35
C ARG A 768 -14.70 20.39 21.10
N LEU A 769 -15.88 20.86 20.74
CA LEU A 769 -16.05 21.85 19.66
C LEU A 769 -15.97 23.27 20.22
N ALA A 770 -15.66 24.24 19.35
CA ALA A 770 -15.69 25.66 19.70
C ALA A 770 -17.12 26.16 19.95
N SER A 771 -17.28 27.26 20.70
CA SER A 771 -18.60 27.81 21.05
C SER A 771 -19.43 28.30 19.85
N ASN A 772 -18.78 28.58 18.72
CA ASN A 772 -19.37 28.99 17.44
C ASN A 772 -19.47 27.84 16.41
N ALA A 773 -19.36 26.59 16.86
CA ALA A 773 -19.40 25.41 16.01
C ALA A 773 -20.79 25.15 15.40
N LEU A 774 -21.87 25.46 16.14
CA LEU A 774 -23.21 25.57 15.57
C LEU A 774 -23.44 27.01 15.14
N GLN A 775 -23.75 27.20 13.86
CA GLN A 775 -24.03 28.50 13.26
C GLN A 775 -25.49 28.50 12.82
N GLU A 776 -26.28 29.41 13.40
CA GLU A 776 -27.70 29.59 13.07
C GLU A 776 -27.88 30.09 11.62
N PRO A 777 -29.07 29.90 11.01
CA PRO A 777 -29.28 30.27 9.61
C PRO A 777 -29.08 31.78 9.39
N SER A 778 -28.36 32.14 8.34
CA SER A 778 -28.01 33.53 8.05
C SER A 778 -29.20 34.30 7.50
N SER A 779 -30.04 34.85 8.38
CA SER A 779 -31.13 35.75 8.01
C SER A 779 -30.57 37.01 7.35
N PHE A 780 -30.64 37.09 6.02
CA PHE A 780 -30.33 38.32 5.29
C PHE A 780 -31.27 39.44 5.77
N ARG A 781 -30.71 40.48 6.39
CA ARG A 781 -31.44 41.73 6.63
C ARG A 781 -31.55 42.46 5.29
N ALA A 782 -32.73 42.38 4.69
CA ALA A 782 -33.04 43.01 3.41
C ALA A 782 -33.27 44.53 3.57
N ASP A 783 -32.21 45.27 3.88
CA ASP A 783 -32.11 46.72 3.65
C ASP A 783 -31.28 46.97 2.37
N GLY A 784 -31.85 46.55 1.24
CA GLY A 784 -31.24 46.65 -0.09
C GLY A 784 -32.33 46.62 -1.17
N ILE A 785 -32.22 47.54 -2.15
CA ILE A 785 -33.26 47.77 -3.15
C ILE A 785 -33.39 46.54 -4.08
N PRO A 786 -34.60 46.01 -4.32
CA PRO A 786 -34.78 44.89 -5.25
C PRO A 786 -34.56 45.35 -6.70
N ASN A 787 -33.78 44.59 -7.46
CA ASN A 787 -33.60 44.84 -8.89
C ASN A 787 -33.64 43.52 -9.68
N ASP A 788 -34.79 43.31 -10.30
CA ASP A 788 -35.24 42.37 -11.34
C ASP A 788 -34.34 41.21 -11.84
N GLY A 789 -34.98 40.05 -12.10
CA GLY A 789 -34.60 39.18 -13.22
C GLY A 789 -33.69 37.95 -13.00
N SER A 790 -33.99 37.04 -12.07
CA SER A 790 -33.47 35.66 -12.17
C SER A 790 -34.36 34.60 -11.50
N ASP A 791 -34.69 33.52 -12.25
CA ASP A 791 -35.55 32.41 -11.79
C ASP A 791 -34.77 31.33 -10.98
N SER A 792 -33.55 31.67 -10.53
CA SER A 792 -32.63 30.78 -9.80
C SER A 792 -32.85 30.75 -8.28
N GLU A 793 -33.69 31.64 -7.72
CA GLU A 793 -33.84 31.80 -6.28
C GLU A 793 -34.50 30.61 -5.53
N MET A 794 -35.13 29.64 -6.21
CA MET A 794 -35.83 28.56 -5.51
C MET A 794 -34.90 27.61 -4.74
N GLU A 795 -33.69 27.31 -5.24
CA GLU A 795 -32.76 26.43 -4.53
C GLU A 795 -32.14 27.14 -3.32
N ASP A 796 -31.70 28.39 -3.50
CA ASP A 796 -31.03 29.17 -2.45
C ASP A 796 -31.94 29.40 -1.23
N ARG A 797 -33.24 29.69 -1.47
CA ARG A 797 -34.26 29.86 -0.42
C ARG A 797 -34.49 28.62 0.45
N THR A 798 -34.19 27.40 -0.04
CA THR A 798 -34.27 26.19 0.79
C THR A 798 -33.04 26.00 1.67
N THR A 799 -31.83 26.30 1.16
CA THR A 799 -30.60 26.16 1.97
C THR A 799 -30.40 27.30 2.96
N ALA A 800 -30.99 28.48 2.72
CA ALA A 800 -30.94 29.64 3.59
C ALA A 800 -31.52 29.43 5.01
N ASN A 801 -32.35 28.40 5.21
CA ASN A 801 -32.96 28.06 6.51
C ASN A 801 -32.18 26.97 7.30
N LEU A 802 -31.08 26.44 6.76
CA LEU A 802 -30.29 25.39 7.40
C LEU A 802 -29.23 25.97 8.34
N SER A 803 -29.08 25.36 9.51
CA SER A 803 -27.94 25.63 10.41
C SER A 803 -26.70 24.86 9.94
N ALA A 804 -25.52 25.45 10.12
CA ALA A 804 -24.26 24.78 9.82
C ALA A 804 -23.59 24.30 11.12
N LEU A 805 -23.36 22.99 11.25
CA LEU A 805 -22.58 22.40 12.33
C LEU A 805 -21.17 22.05 11.83
N LYS A 806 -20.17 22.77 12.35
CA LYS A 806 -18.74 22.62 12.05
C LYS A 806 -18.08 21.73 13.10
N LEU A 807 -17.39 20.68 12.66
CA LEU A 807 -16.67 19.76 13.55
C LEU A 807 -15.16 19.92 13.47
N ASP A 808 -14.65 20.22 12.28
CA ASP A 808 -13.25 20.44 11.91
C ASP A 808 -13.22 21.44 10.74
N GLU A 809 -12.06 22.01 10.40
CA GLU A 809 -11.91 23.08 9.39
C GLU A 809 -12.57 22.74 8.03
N TRP A 810 -12.54 21.46 7.65
CA TRP A 810 -13.10 20.95 6.40
C TRP A 810 -14.43 20.18 6.57
N LEU A 811 -14.85 19.89 7.81
CA LEU A 811 -15.96 18.98 8.11
C LEU A 811 -17.17 19.76 8.66
N THR A 812 -18.03 20.20 7.75
CA THR A 812 -19.25 20.98 8.03
C THR A 812 -20.50 20.25 7.52
N PHE A 813 -21.55 20.19 8.34
CA PHE A 813 -22.87 19.64 7.97
C PHE A 813 -23.92 20.76 7.94
N LYS A 814 -24.67 20.89 6.85
CA LYS A 814 -25.90 21.70 6.78
C LYS A 814 -27.09 20.85 7.22
N LEU A 815 -27.86 21.33 8.19
CA LEU A 815 -28.92 20.56 8.88
C LEU A 815 -30.08 21.48 9.30
N GLU A 816 -31.27 20.93 9.54
CA GLU A 816 -32.34 21.68 10.22
C GLU A 816 -31.89 22.09 11.64
N PRO A 817 -32.26 23.29 12.14
CA PRO A 817 -31.76 23.80 13.42
C PRO A 817 -32.03 22.88 14.63
N GLU A 818 -33.20 22.24 14.70
CA GLU A 818 -33.54 21.31 15.78
C GLU A 818 -32.68 20.03 15.70
N ALA A 819 -32.55 19.43 14.50
CA ALA A 819 -31.71 18.26 14.27
C ALA A 819 -30.23 18.56 14.61
N ALA A 820 -29.72 19.72 14.20
CA ALA A 820 -28.36 20.17 14.52
C ALA A 820 -28.13 20.30 16.04
N SER A 821 -29.09 20.88 16.77
CA SER A 821 -29.05 21.01 18.23
C SER A 821 -29.09 19.65 18.94
N LEU A 822 -30.01 18.76 18.54
CA LEU A 822 -30.15 17.42 19.10
C LEU A 822 -28.90 16.56 18.87
N LEU A 823 -28.34 16.60 17.66
CA LEU A 823 -27.12 15.88 17.31
C LEU A 823 -25.88 16.44 18.02
N LEU A 824 -25.77 17.76 18.19
CA LEU A 824 -24.73 18.38 19.01
C LEU A 824 -24.82 17.92 20.47
N GLN A 825 -26.02 17.89 21.06
CA GLN A 825 -26.23 17.37 22.42
C GLN A 825 -25.89 15.88 22.53
N LEU A 826 -26.25 15.06 21.53
CA LEU A 826 -25.92 13.64 21.48
C LEU A 826 -24.40 13.42 21.41
N ARG A 827 -23.71 14.18 20.55
CA ARG A 827 -22.24 14.22 20.42
C ARG A 827 -21.56 14.61 21.74
N GLN A 828 -22.05 15.65 22.42
CA GLN A 828 -21.52 16.09 23.72
C GLN A 828 -21.68 14.99 24.79
N LYS A 829 -22.84 14.31 24.83
CA LYS A 829 -23.09 13.19 25.76
C LYS A 829 -22.19 11.98 25.46
N TRP A 830 -22.00 11.63 24.19
CA TRP A 830 -21.06 10.58 23.75
C TRP A 830 -19.64 10.86 24.24
N HIS A 831 -19.05 12.01 23.88
CA HIS A 831 -17.68 12.33 24.26
C HIS A 831 -17.50 12.46 25.77
N SER A 832 -18.49 13.02 26.48
CA SER A 832 -18.50 13.09 27.94
C SER A 832 -18.53 11.69 28.58
N LEU A 833 -19.28 10.74 28.02
CA LEU A 833 -19.26 9.33 28.43
C LEU A 833 -17.90 8.70 28.14
N PHE A 834 -17.40 8.79 26.91
CA PHE A 834 -16.13 8.19 26.50
C PHE A 834 -14.96 8.63 27.40
N LEU A 835 -14.83 9.95 27.66
CA LEU A 835 -13.81 10.49 28.56
C LEU A 835 -13.98 10.04 30.03
N ARG A 836 -15.22 9.86 30.53
CA ARG A 836 -15.46 9.22 31.84
C ARG A 836 -15.00 7.76 31.87
N ARG A 837 -15.11 7.03 30.75
CA ARG A 837 -14.67 5.63 30.64
C ARG A 837 -13.15 5.51 30.55
N MET A 838 -12.45 6.42 29.85
CA MET A 838 -10.98 6.41 29.79
C MET A 838 -10.36 6.66 31.19
N ARG A 839 -10.89 7.63 31.94
CA ARG A 839 -10.42 7.95 33.31
C ARG A 839 -10.69 6.87 34.36
N ALA A 840 -11.69 6.01 34.14
CA ALA A 840 -12.18 5.07 35.15
C ALA A 840 -12.79 3.81 34.51
N PRO A 841 -12.01 2.98 33.80
CA PRO A 841 -12.52 1.86 33.01
C PRO A 841 -13.26 0.82 33.86
N SER A 842 -12.79 0.55 35.07
CA SER A 842 -13.43 -0.40 36.00
C SER A 842 -14.70 0.13 36.70
N LYS A 843 -15.07 1.41 36.54
CA LYS A 843 -16.22 2.01 37.22
C LYS A 843 -17.54 1.44 36.69
N PRO A 844 -18.56 1.18 37.54
CA PRO A 844 -19.91 0.85 37.08
C PRO A 844 -20.53 1.94 36.20
N TRP A 845 -21.42 1.52 35.31
CA TRP A 845 -22.23 2.40 34.46
C TRP A 845 -23.33 3.09 35.27
N SER A 846 -23.65 4.34 34.97
CA SER A 846 -24.86 5.00 35.48
C SER A 846 -26.02 4.86 34.50
N GLN A 847 -27.26 5.07 35.00
CA GLN A 847 -28.47 5.08 34.19
C GLN A 847 -28.41 6.10 33.02
N VAL A 848 -27.70 7.22 33.22
CA VAL A 848 -27.49 8.26 32.19
C VAL A 848 -26.49 7.81 31.12
N ASP A 849 -25.44 7.08 31.51
CA ASP A 849 -24.48 6.49 30.57
C ASP A 849 -25.18 5.45 29.67
N GLU A 850 -26.01 4.58 30.26
CA GLU A 850 -26.81 3.62 29.49
C GLU A 850 -27.87 4.29 28.60
N ALA A 851 -28.57 5.31 29.10
CA ALA A 851 -29.56 6.05 28.32
C ALA A 851 -28.92 6.77 27.12
N THR A 852 -27.70 7.28 27.29
CA THR A 852 -26.89 7.85 26.20
C THR A 852 -26.59 6.80 25.14
N ILE A 853 -26.11 5.61 25.53
CA ILE A 853 -25.85 4.51 24.59
C ILE A 853 -27.13 4.03 23.90
N ARG A 854 -28.26 3.88 24.62
CA ARG A 854 -29.55 3.51 24.01
C ARG A 854 -30.02 4.53 22.95
N ALA A 855 -29.87 5.82 23.22
CA ALA A 855 -30.21 6.88 22.26
C ALA A 855 -29.30 6.83 21.01
N ILE A 856 -28.00 6.65 21.18
CA ILE A 856 -27.03 6.49 20.09
C ILE A 856 -27.39 5.28 19.22
N ILE A 857 -27.65 4.11 19.80
CA ILE A 857 -28.03 2.89 19.06
C ILE A 857 -29.30 3.12 18.23
N ALA A 858 -30.33 3.74 18.82
CA ALA A 858 -31.58 4.02 18.13
C ALA A 858 -31.37 4.93 16.91
N VAL A 859 -30.73 6.08 17.11
CA VAL A 859 -30.44 7.05 16.03
C VAL A 859 -29.63 6.42 14.91
N LEU A 860 -28.53 5.72 15.22
CA LEU A 860 -27.69 5.06 14.22
C LEU A 860 -28.43 3.95 13.45
N SER A 861 -29.29 3.18 14.12
CA SER A 861 -30.02 2.08 13.48
C SER A 861 -31.11 2.59 12.55
N THR A 862 -31.84 3.64 12.95
CA THR A 862 -32.85 4.30 12.11
C THR A 862 -32.20 4.97 10.90
N GLU A 863 -31.04 5.60 11.07
CA GLU A 863 -30.27 6.23 9.99
C GLU A 863 -29.70 5.22 8.97
N GLU A 864 -29.22 4.05 9.41
CA GLU A 864 -28.85 3.00 8.42
C GLU A 864 -30.07 2.46 7.69
N GLN A 865 -31.21 2.34 8.37
CA GLN A 865 -32.45 1.89 7.74
C GLN A 865 -33.02 2.90 6.73
N SER A 866 -32.95 4.21 7.00
CA SER A 866 -33.35 5.26 6.05
C SER A 866 -32.42 5.32 4.84
N ALA A 867 -31.11 5.13 5.04
CA ALA A 867 -30.11 5.02 3.98
C ALA A 867 -30.15 3.69 3.19
N GLY A 868 -31.11 2.80 3.45
CA GLY A 868 -31.26 1.52 2.76
C GLY A 868 -30.13 0.51 3.03
N LEU A 869 -29.30 0.75 4.06
CA LEU A 869 -28.21 -0.13 4.45
C LEU A 869 -28.76 -1.37 5.18
N GLN A 870 -28.42 -2.56 4.67
CA GLN A 870 -28.90 -3.81 5.25
C GLN A 870 -28.14 -4.15 6.54
N GLN A 871 -28.89 -4.46 7.60
CA GLN A 871 -28.37 -5.02 8.85
C GLN A 871 -28.02 -6.52 8.66
N PRO A 872 -26.73 -6.91 8.60
CA PRO A 872 -26.33 -8.32 8.48
C PRO A 872 -26.60 -9.09 9.78
N SER A 873 -26.92 -10.38 9.67
CA SER A 873 -27.04 -11.26 10.84
C SER A 873 -25.73 -11.98 11.19
N GLY A 874 -25.56 -12.35 12.46
CA GLY A 874 -24.49 -13.22 12.94
C GLY A 874 -23.11 -12.55 13.04
N ILE A 875 -23.04 -11.22 13.00
CA ILE A 875 -21.77 -10.48 13.01
C ILE A 875 -21.18 -10.35 14.42
N GLY A 876 -22.01 -10.49 15.45
CA GLY A 876 -21.63 -10.56 16.86
C GLY A 876 -21.35 -11.99 17.34
N GLN A 877 -21.43 -12.99 16.46
CA GLN A 877 -21.13 -14.39 16.82
C GLN A 877 -19.70 -14.52 17.30
N ARG A 878 -19.58 -14.78 18.61
CA ARG A 878 -18.30 -14.82 19.29
C ARG A 878 -17.45 -16.03 18.86
N PRO A 879 -16.19 -15.81 18.48
CA PRO A 879 -15.12 -16.83 18.47
C PRO A 879 -15.22 -17.81 19.64
N ARG A 880 -15.41 -19.10 19.33
CA ARG A 880 -15.34 -20.18 20.33
C ARG A 880 -13.94 -20.17 20.97
N PRO A 881 -13.81 -20.05 22.31
CA PRO A 881 -12.51 -20.04 22.96
C PRO A 881 -11.86 -21.43 22.86
N MET A 882 -10.56 -21.47 22.57
CA MET A 882 -9.75 -22.68 22.61
C MET A 882 -9.46 -23.10 24.06
N SER A 883 -9.45 -24.41 24.32
CA SER A 883 -8.75 -25.02 25.45
C SER A 883 -7.25 -25.09 25.14
N SER A 884 -6.39 -24.87 26.15
CA SER A 884 -4.94 -24.71 25.95
C SER A 884 -4.15 -26.00 25.71
N GLU A 885 -4.82 -27.14 25.52
CA GLU A 885 -4.19 -28.47 25.47
C GLU A 885 -4.08 -29.06 24.04
N GLU A 886 -4.80 -28.52 23.05
CA GLU A 886 -4.82 -29.04 21.68
C GLU A 886 -3.73 -28.45 20.79
N LEU A 887 -2.47 -28.85 21.03
CA LEU A 887 -1.39 -28.75 20.05
C LEU A 887 -1.46 -29.93 19.06
N PRO A 888 -1.71 -29.71 17.76
CA PRO A 888 -1.92 -30.82 16.82
C PRO A 888 -0.61 -31.55 16.47
N LEU A 889 -0.39 -32.69 17.12
CA LEU A 889 0.61 -33.68 16.69
C LEU A 889 0.31 -34.15 15.26
N ALA A 890 1.37 -34.28 14.44
CA ALA A 890 1.24 -34.61 13.03
C ALA A 890 0.85 -36.08 12.80
N SER A 891 -0.45 -36.36 12.64
CA SER A 891 -0.95 -37.69 12.30
C SER A 891 -0.66 -38.06 10.84
N SER A 892 -0.01 -39.22 10.64
CA SER A 892 0.27 -39.76 9.32
C SER A 892 -0.96 -40.46 8.75
N TRP A 893 -1.44 -39.99 7.59
CA TRP A 893 -2.52 -40.66 6.85
C TRP A 893 -1.94 -41.45 5.68
N ARG A 894 -2.11 -42.77 5.71
CA ARG A 894 -1.73 -43.67 4.63
C ARG A 894 -2.77 -43.57 3.50
N SER A 895 -2.30 -43.42 2.27
CA SER A 895 -3.15 -43.53 1.09
C SER A 895 -3.54 -45.00 0.85
N ASN A 896 -4.78 -45.22 0.42
CA ASN A 896 -5.19 -46.49 -0.17
C ASN A 896 -6.04 -46.19 -1.43
N ASN A 897 -5.53 -46.59 -2.59
CA ASN A 897 -6.18 -46.35 -3.88
C ASN A 897 -7.22 -47.45 -4.18
N SER A 898 -8.41 -47.05 -4.65
CA SER A 898 -9.24 -47.91 -5.50
C SER A 898 -9.81 -47.08 -6.66
N ARG A 899 -9.24 -47.26 -7.86
CA ARG A 899 -9.72 -46.62 -9.09
C ARG A 899 -11.04 -47.26 -9.54
N LYS A 900 -11.93 -46.46 -10.11
CA LYS A 900 -12.66 -46.79 -11.34
C LYS A 900 -13.04 -45.50 -12.09
N SER A 901 -12.86 -45.52 -13.40
CA SER A 901 -13.42 -44.56 -14.36
C SER A 901 -14.88 -45.00 -14.70
N SER A 902 -15.67 -44.36 -15.56
CA SER A 902 -15.46 -43.28 -16.54
C SER A 902 -16.84 -42.61 -16.75
N ALA A 903 -16.97 -41.28 -16.74
CA ALA A 903 -16.90 -40.37 -17.89
C ALA A 903 -18.32 -39.97 -18.40
N ASP A 904 -18.38 -38.86 -19.15
CA ASP A 904 -19.48 -38.44 -20.06
C ASP A 904 -20.87 -38.10 -19.44
N THR A 905 -21.66 -37.13 -19.94
CA THR A 905 -21.32 -35.74 -20.36
C THR A 905 -22.57 -34.84 -20.24
N GLU A 906 -22.36 -33.55 -19.95
CA GLU A 906 -23.20 -32.40 -20.33
C GLU A 906 -24.70 -32.26 -19.92
N PHE A 907 -25.20 -31.05 -20.22
CA PHE A 907 -26.48 -30.40 -19.94
C PHE A 907 -27.72 -31.15 -20.48
N SER A 908 -28.95 -30.89 -19.99
CA SER A 908 -29.83 -29.82 -20.56
C SER A 908 -31.08 -29.51 -19.71
N ASP A 909 -31.83 -28.49 -20.14
CA ASP A 909 -32.91 -27.78 -19.43
C ASP A 909 -34.32 -28.45 -19.42
N GLU A 910 -35.33 -27.69 -18.99
CA GLU A 910 -36.72 -28.10 -18.68
C GLU A 910 -37.66 -28.29 -19.89
N SER A 911 -38.77 -29.02 -19.63
CA SER A 911 -40.05 -29.01 -20.37
C SER A 911 -40.09 -29.79 -21.71
N THR A 912 -41.21 -30.30 -22.25
CA THR A 912 -42.66 -30.01 -22.03
C THR A 912 -43.58 -31.24 -22.29
N ILE A 913 -44.72 -31.30 -21.58
CA ILE A 913 -46.10 -31.70 -22.03
C ILE A 913 -46.44 -33.17 -22.46
N ALA A 914 -47.40 -33.76 -21.72
CA ALA A 914 -48.44 -34.75 -22.11
C ALA A 914 -48.03 -36.21 -22.50
N GLU A 915 -48.92 -37.24 -22.52
CA GLU A 915 -50.39 -37.28 -22.43
C GLU A 915 -50.98 -38.35 -21.44
N ARG A 916 -52.27 -38.71 -21.60
CA ARG A 916 -53.17 -39.44 -20.67
C ARG A 916 -52.89 -40.97 -20.57
N VAL A 917 -53.43 -41.76 -19.61
CA VAL A 917 -54.83 -42.29 -19.56
C VAL A 917 -55.10 -43.11 -18.26
N LEU A 918 -56.25 -42.85 -17.58
CA LEU A 918 -57.12 -43.70 -16.68
C LEU A 918 -56.50 -44.66 -15.61
N MET A 919 -57.12 -44.97 -14.44
CA MET A 919 -58.40 -44.56 -13.80
C MET A 919 -58.42 -44.89 -12.27
N LYS A 920 -59.43 -44.35 -11.56
CA LYS A 920 -60.02 -44.75 -10.26
C LYS A 920 -59.42 -44.23 -8.92
N SER A 921 -60.30 -43.48 -8.25
CA SER A 921 -60.36 -43.01 -6.86
C SER A 921 -60.99 -44.10 -5.93
N PRO A 922 -61.16 -43.96 -4.58
CA PRO A 922 -61.32 -42.71 -3.81
C PRO A 922 -60.71 -42.57 -2.39
N SER A 923 -60.83 -41.34 -1.88
CA SER A 923 -60.66 -40.83 -0.49
C SER A 923 -61.82 -41.31 0.45
N PRO A 924 -61.96 -40.93 1.77
CA PRO A 924 -61.42 -39.75 2.46
C PRO A 924 -61.02 -39.84 3.98
N ALA A 925 -60.46 -38.72 4.48
CA ALA A 925 -60.69 -38.05 5.79
C ALA A 925 -60.46 -38.70 7.20
N LEU A 926 -59.64 -37.97 7.99
CA LEU A 926 -59.81 -37.55 9.41
C LEU A 926 -59.65 -38.50 10.63
N HIS A 927 -59.30 -37.84 11.76
CA HIS A 927 -59.04 -38.29 13.14
C HIS A 927 -60.20 -39.00 13.89
N PRO A 928 -60.03 -39.48 15.15
CA PRO A 928 -58.89 -40.15 15.84
C PRO A 928 -59.35 -41.48 16.51
N PRO A 929 -58.60 -42.09 17.45
CA PRO A 929 -59.19 -42.32 18.80
C PRO A 929 -58.18 -42.32 19.98
N GLN A 930 -58.70 -42.57 21.21
CA GLN A 930 -57.94 -42.72 22.47
C GLN A 930 -58.69 -43.71 23.42
N LYS A 931 -57.96 -44.33 24.37
CA LYS A 931 -58.44 -45.22 25.48
C LYS A 931 -58.73 -46.69 25.06
N TYR A 932 -58.66 -47.73 25.91
CA TYR A 932 -58.44 -47.82 27.37
C TYR A 932 -57.96 -49.22 27.86
N LYS A 933 -57.12 -49.26 28.92
CA LYS A 933 -56.99 -50.32 29.99
C LYS A 933 -56.57 -51.77 29.59
N ASP A 934 -55.97 -52.58 30.48
CA ASP A 934 -56.22 -52.71 31.94
C ASP A 934 -55.02 -53.06 32.86
N ARG A 935 -55.31 -53.09 34.18
CA ARG A 935 -54.55 -53.48 35.43
C ARG A 935 -53.30 -54.38 35.28
N GLY A 936 -52.27 -54.34 36.16
CA GLY A 936 -51.99 -53.66 37.46
C GLY A 936 -50.64 -54.18 38.05
N ILE A 937 -50.24 -54.20 39.34
CA ILE A 937 -50.80 -53.81 40.66
C ILE A 937 -49.64 -53.44 41.66
N LEU A 938 -49.88 -52.42 42.50
CA LEU A 938 -49.49 -52.10 43.91
C LEU A 938 -48.48 -52.99 44.73
N HIS A 939 -47.78 -52.56 45.81
CA HIS A 939 -48.12 -51.57 46.89
C HIS A 939 -46.86 -50.97 47.65
N PRO A 940 -46.89 -50.27 48.85
CA PRO A 940 -46.34 -48.89 48.93
C PRO A 940 -45.54 -48.43 50.22
N LYS A 941 -45.27 -47.10 50.31
CA LYS A 941 -45.29 -46.16 51.49
C LYS A 941 -43.99 -45.71 52.24
N ARG A 942 -43.80 -44.37 52.20
CA ARG A 942 -43.53 -43.38 53.30
C ARG A 942 -42.11 -43.12 53.88
N SER A 943 -41.97 -41.87 54.35
CA SER A 943 -40.95 -41.22 55.24
C SER A 943 -39.50 -41.22 54.73
N THR A 944 -38.74 -40.12 54.63
CA THR A 944 -38.58 -38.81 55.33
C THR A 944 -37.53 -38.77 56.47
N ASP A 945 -36.87 -37.61 56.52
CA ASP A 945 -36.18 -36.97 57.66
C ASP A 945 -34.69 -37.28 57.97
N ASP A 946 -34.01 -36.18 58.36
CA ASP A 946 -32.87 -36.05 59.30
C ASP A 946 -31.49 -36.72 59.01
N ARG A 947 -30.36 -36.17 59.49
CA ARG A 947 -30.00 -34.75 59.77
C ARG A 947 -28.47 -34.55 59.89
N SER A 948 -28.09 -33.28 59.85
CA SER A 948 -26.90 -32.61 60.42
C SER A 948 -25.83 -33.35 61.25
N ASP A 949 -24.59 -32.84 61.06
CA ASP A 949 -23.58 -32.50 62.08
C ASP A 949 -22.35 -33.42 62.41
N GLN A 950 -21.19 -32.87 62.02
CA GLN A 950 -19.99 -32.61 62.85
C GLN A 950 -18.95 -33.69 63.21
N SER A 951 -17.72 -33.16 63.33
CA SER A 951 -16.55 -33.67 64.08
C SER A 951 -15.71 -34.80 63.44
N SER A 952 -14.39 -34.92 63.71
CA SER A 952 -13.38 -33.88 64.04
C SER A 952 -11.94 -34.45 63.94
N VAL A 953 -10.92 -33.58 64.04
CA VAL A 953 -9.61 -33.83 64.71
C VAL A 953 -8.57 -34.78 64.06
N LYS A 954 -7.46 -34.17 63.61
CA LYS A 954 -6.02 -34.61 63.71
C LYS A 954 -5.54 -35.86 62.91
N SER A 955 -4.25 -36.02 62.56
CA SER A 955 -3.05 -35.13 62.54
C SER A 955 -1.88 -35.80 61.76
N THR A 956 -0.70 -35.14 61.74
CA THR A 956 0.67 -35.69 61.54
C THR A 956 1.05 -36.26 60.13
N ASP A 957 2.23 -36.02 59.54
CA ASP A 957 3.34 -35.13 59.95
C ASP A 957 4.37 -34.82 58.84
N SER A 958 4.93 -33.59 58.85
CA SER A 958 6.28 -33.20 58.37
C SER A 958 6.65 -33.35 56.86
N ASN A 959 7.65 -32.64 56.28
CA ASN A 959 8.65 -31.73 56.86
C ASN A 959 9.16 -30.61 55.92
N SER A 960 9.53 -29.46 56.52
CA SER A 960 10.49 -28.37 56.14
C SER A 960 10.86 -28.03 54.67
N TYR A 961 10.83 -26.79 54.14
CA TYR A 961 11.36 -25.44 54.56
C TYR A 961 12.88 -25.23 54.36
N PRO A 962 13.44 -23.99 54.16
CA PRO A 962 12.95 -22.69 54.69
C PRO A 962 13.11 -21.35 53.89
N SER A 963 12.45 -20.29 54.44
CA SER A 963 12.88 -18.86 54.52
C SER A 963 12.81 -17.90 53.29
N PRO A 964 12.77 -16.55 53.50
CA PRO A 964 12.21 -15.77 54.64
C PRO A 964 11.42 -14.47 54.26
N CYS A 965 10.80 -13.83 55.28
CA CYS A 965 10.55 -12.39 55.56
C CYS A 965 10.55 -11.27 54.46
N ALA A 966 9.89 -10.12 54.61
CA ALA A 966 8.81 -9.62 55.49
C ALA A 966 8.36 -8.19 55.01
N SER A 967 7.14 -7.74 55.34
CA SER A 967 6.59 -6.46 54.86
C SER A 967 6.72 -5.30 55.87
N PRO A 968 7.17 -4.09 55.46
CA PRO A 968 7.12 -2.89 56.31
C PRO A 968 5.79 -2.11 56.19
N SER A 969 5.46 -1.35 57.23
CA SER A 969 4.36 -0.35 57.28
C SER A 969 4.94 1.06 57.50
N PRO A 970 4.21 2.16 57.21
CA PRO A 970 4.82 3.47 57.04
C PRO A 970 5.12 4.23 58.34
N PRO A 971 6.12 5.13 58.36
CA PRO A 971 6.38 6.03 59.48
C PRO A 971 5.38 7.20 59.52
N SER A 972 4.99 7.59 60.74
CA SER A 972 4.08 8.72 61.01
C SER A 972 4.78 10.09 61.03
N SER A 973 3.99 11.15 60.89
CA SER A 973 4.44 12.54 60.85
C SER A 973 5.14 13.02 62.14
N GLY A 974 6.22 13.79 61.99
CA GLY A 974 6.81 14.64 63.02
C GLY A 974 6.95 16.08 62.55
N LYS A 975 6.27 17.02 63.22
CA LYS A 975 6.46 18.48 63.11
C LYS A 975 6.46 19.06 64.52
N VAL A 976 7.54 19.71 64.95
CA VAL A 976 7.53 20.94 65.78
C VAL A 976 8.86 21.67 65.59
N SER A 977 8.81 22.89 65.04
CA SER A 977 9.71 23.99 65.40
C SER A 977 9.12 25.27 64.79
N THR A 978 8.47 26.08 65.64
CA THR A 978 7.73 27.33 65.33
C THR A 978 6.73 27.24 64.18
#